data_AF-A0A2K5J4V3-F1
#
_entry.id   AF-A0A2K5J4V3-F1
#
_cell.length_a   1.000
_cell.length_b   1.000
_cell.length_c   1.000
_cell.angle_alpha   90.00
_cell.angle_beta   90.00
_cell.angle_gamma   90.00
#
_symmetry.space_group_name_H-M   'P 1'
#
loop_
_entity.id
_entity.type
_entity.pdbx_description
1 polymer ?
#
loop_
_entity_poly.entity_id
_entity_poly.type
_entity_poly.pdbx_seq_one_letter_code
_entity_poly.pdbx_strand_id
1 'polypeptide(L)'
;MSFHPGRGCPRGRGGHGARPSAPSFRPQNLRLLHPQQPPVQYQYEPPKLLKPVWIRCTHSENYYSSDPMDQVGDSTVVGTSRLRDLYDKFEEELGSRQEKAKAARPPWEPPKTKLDEDLESSSESECESDEDSTCSSSSDSEVFDVIAEIKRKKAHPDRLHDELWYNDPGQMNDGPLCKCSAKARRTGIRHSIYPGEEAIKPCRPMTNNAGRLFHYRITVSPPTNFLTDRPTVIEYDDHEYIFEGFSMFAHAPLTNIPLCKVIRFNIDYTIHFIEEMMPENFCVKGLELFSLFLFRDILELYDWNLKGPLFEDSPPCCPRFHFMPRFVRFLPDGGKEVLSMHQILLYLLRCSKALVPEEEIANMLQWEELEWQKYAEECKGMIVTNPGTKPSSVRIDQLDREQFNPDVITFPIIVHFGIRPAQLSYAGDPQYQKLWKSYVKLRHLLANSPKVKQTDKQKLAQREEALQKIRQKNTMRREVTVELSSQGFWKTGIRSDVCQHAMMLPVLTHHIRYHQCLMHLDKLIGYTFQDRCLLQLAMTHPSHHLNFGMNPDHARNSLSNCGIRQPKYGDRKVHHMHMRKKGINTLINIMSRLGQDDPTPSRINHNERLEFLGDAVVEFLTSVHLYYLFPSLEEGGLATYRTAIVQNQHLAMLAKKLELDRFMLYAHGPDLCRESDLRHAMANCFEALIGAVYLEGSLEEAKQLFGRLLFNDPDLREVWLNYPLHPLQLQEPNTDRQLIETSPVLQKLTEFEEAIGVIFTHVRLLARAFTLRTVGFNHLTLGHNQRMEFLGDSIMQLVATEYLFIHFPDHHEGHLTLLRSSLVNNRTQAKVAEELGMQEYAITNDKTKRPVALRTKTLADLLESFIAALYIDKDLEYVHTFMNVCFFPRLKEFILNQDWNDPKSQLQQCCLTLRTEGKEPDIPLYKTLQTVGPSHARTYTVAVYFKGERIGCGKGPRYEKKIPGIAFSEHPVYNFPQMAHQKRFIERKYRQELKEMRWEREHQEREPDETEDIKK
;
A
#
# COMPACT_ATOMS: atom_id res chain seq x y z
N MET A 1 -42.73 -3.20 -34.94
CA MET A 1 -43.61 -2.55 -35.93
C MET A 1 -44.16 -1.25 -35.34
N SER A 2 -44.43 -0.31 -36.22
CA SER A 2 -44.39 1.15 -36.06
C SER A 2 -45.72 1.83 -35.70
N PHE A 3 -45.62 2.82 -34.80
CA PHE A 3 -46.25 4.15 -34.73
C PHE A 3 -47.75 4.45 -35.07
N HIS A 4 -48.34 5.24 -34.14
CA HIS A 4 -49.21 6.44 -34.31
C HIS A 4 -50.75 6.31 -34.46
N PRO A 5 -51.58 7.39 -34.35
CA PRO A 5 -51.51 8.69 -33.61
C PRO A 5 -52.90 9.30 -33.13
N GLY A 6 -52.85 10.51 -32.52
CA GLY A 6 -53.85 11.60 -32.69
C GLY A 6 -54.77 11.91 -31.49
N ARG A 7 -55.39 13.08 -31.30
CA ARG A 7 -55.43 14.43 -31.91
C ARG A 7 -56.37 15.29 -31.00
N GLY A 8 -56.22 16.63 -30.95
CA GLY A 8 -57.38 17.54 -30.79
C GLY A 8 -57.35 18.66 -29.72
N CYS A 9 -57.10 19.90 -30.16
CA CYS A 9 -57.61 21.18 -29.59
C CYS A 9 -59.09 21.41 -30.07
N PRO A 10 -59.86 22.53 -29.80
CA PRO A 10 -59.47 23.89 -29.35
C PRO A 10 -60.51 24.80 -28.57
N ARG A 11 -60.04 26.03 -28.21
CA ARG A 11 -60.72 27.38 -28.22
C ARG A 11 -61.81 27.82 -27.20
N GLY A 12 -61.59 29.03 -26.63
CA GLY A 12 -62.62 29.95 -26.11
C GLY A 12 -62.07 31.32 -25.64
N ARG A 13 -62.58 32.43 -26.20
CA ARG A 13 -62.26 33.89 -26.01
C ARG A 13 -62.65 34.39 -24.59
N GLY A 14 -62.29 35.55 -24.02
CA GLY A 14 -61.58 36.79 -24.37
C GLY A 14 -61.96 37.92 -23.35
N GLY A 15 -61.19 39.01 -23.22
CA GLY A 15 -61.67 40.30 -22.65
C GLY A 15 -60.86 40.92 -21.49
N HIS A 16 -60.58 42.23 -21.60
CA HIS A 16 -59.56 43.03 -20.89
C HIS A 16 -59.90 43.53 -19.47
N GLY A 17 -58.86 43.75 -18.64
CA GLY A 17 -58.90 44.60 -17.45
C GLY A 17 -57.50 44.84 -16.83
N ALA A 18 -57.18 46.12 -16.61
CA ALA A 18 -55.97 46.78 -16.09
C ALA A 18 -54.98 46.02 -15.16
N ARG A 19 -53.68 46.29 -15.35
CA ARG A 19 -52.55 46.03 -14.42
C ARG A 19 -52.68 46.92 -13.16
N PRO A 20 -52.33 46.43 -11.96
CA PRO A 20 -50.94 46.53 -11.50
C PRO A 20 -50.39 45.31 -10.74
N SER A 21 -49.05 45.21 -10.74
CA SER A 21 -48.18 44.47 -9.80
C SER A 21 -48.53 43.01 -9.47
N ALA A 22 -47.95 42.07 -10.24
CA ALA A 22 -47.90 40.66 -9.88
C ALA A 22 -46.64 40.35 -9.03
N PRO A 23 -46.80 39.74 -7.84
CA PRO A 23 -45.71 39.12 -7.11
C PRO A 23 -45.37 37.78 -7.77
N SER A 24 -44.08 37.44 -7.76
CA SER A 24 -43.52 36.22 -8.32
C SER A 24 -44.03 34.96 -7.57
N PHE A 25 -45.05 34.31 -8.12
CA PHE A 25 -45.45 32.96 -7.75
C PHE A 25 -44.60 31.92 -8.52
N ARG A 26 -43.77 31.21 -7.78
CA ARG A 26 -43.10 29.96 -8.19
C ARG A 26 -44.14 28.83 -8.23
N PRO A 27 -44.17 27.95 -9.25
CA PRO A 27 -45.00 26.76 -9.19
C PRO A 27 -44.38 25.73 -8.21
N GLN A 28 -45.14 25.45 -7.16
CA GLN A 28 -44.94 24.31 -6.28
C GLN A 28 -45.16 23.01 -7.07
N ASN A 29 -44.12 22.19 -7.15
CA ASN A 29 -44.18 20.74 -7.07
C ASN A 29 -42.79 20.23 -6.65
N LEU A 30 -42.35 20.72 -5.49
CA LEU A 30 -41.33 20.06 -4.68
C LEU A 30 -42.10 19.42 -3.53
N ARG A 31 -42.39 18.11 -3.67
CA ARG A 31 -42.70 17.29 -2.50
C ARG A 31 -41.57 17.49 -1.51
N LEU A 32 -41.97 17.87 -0.31
CA LEU A 32 -41.15 18.05 0.89
C LEU A 32 -40.12 16.92 1.01
N LEU A 33 -38.88 17.20 0.61
CA LEU A 33 -37.74 16.57 1.24
C LEU A 33 -37.75 17.12 2.67
N HIS A 34 -38.18 16.29 3.61
CA HIS A 34 -37.90 16.49 5.02
C HIS A 34 -36.45 16.97 5.17
N PRO A 35 -36.16 17.90 6.10
CA PRO A 35 -34.77 18.22 6.42
C PRO A 35 -34.09 16.88 6.71
N GLN A 36 -33.10 16.54 5.89
CA GLN A 36 -32.18 15.47 6.22
C GLN A 36 -31.72 15.78 7.63
N GLN A 37 -32.15 14.94 8.57
CA GLN A 37 -31.55 14.92 9.88
C GLN A 37 -30.03 14.94 9.63
N PRO A 38 -29.26 15.75 10.37
CA PRO A 38 -27.81 15.68 10.28
C PRO A 38 -27.43 14.20 10.34
N PRO A 39 -26.46 13.73 9.53
CA PRO A 39 -26.06 12.33 9.56
C PRO A 39 -25.88 12.01 11.03
N VAL A 40 -26.68 11.06 11.54
CA VAL A 40 -26.56 10.62 12.92
C VAL A 40 -25.09 10.32 13.07
N GLN A 41 -24.39 11.19 13.81
CA GLN A 41 -23.06 10.88 14.26
C GLN A 41 -23.31 9.64 15.08
N TYR A 42 -23.06 8.48 14.47
CA TYR A 42 -22.62 7.33 15.23
C TYR A 42 -21.35 7.84 15.90
N GLN A 43 -21.52 8.45 17.07
CA GLN A 43 -20.50 8.40 18.09
C GLN A 43 -20.19 6.92 18.17
N TYR A 44 -19.04 6.58 17.61
CA TYR A 44 -18.45 5.27 17.77
C TYR A 44 -18.12 5.22 19.26
N GLU A 45 -19.10 4.82 20.07
CA GLU A 45 -18.78 4.25 21.37
C GLU A 45 -17.82 3.11 21.03
N PRO A 46 -16.59 3.09 21.60
CA PRO A 46 -15.76 1.90 21.49
C PRO A 46 -16.64 0.72 21.87
N PRO A 47 -16.62 -0.40 21.13
CA PRO A 47 -17.52 -1.51 21.41
C PRO A 47 -17.39 -1.81 22.89
N LYS A 48 -18.46 -1.53 23.65
CA LYS A 48 -18.55 -1.93 25.05
C LYS A 48 -18.12 -3.38 25.06
N LEU A 49 -17.03 -3.66 25.77
CA LEU A 49 -16.53 -5.00 26.01
C LEU A 49 -17.72 -5.87 26.40
N LEU A 50 -18.27 -6.61 25.44
CA LEU A 50 -19.34 -7.56 25.65
C LEU A 50 -18.74 -8.72 26.43
N LYS A 51 -18.74 -8.61 27.76
CA LYS A 51 -18.56 -9.70 28.71
C LYS A 51 -19.91 -9.96 29.42
N PRO A 52 -20.32 -11.21 29.68
CA PRO A 52 -19.95 -12.48 29.03
C PRO A 52 -21.16 -13.09 28.31
N VAL A 53 -21.01 -13.38 27.01
CA VAL A 53 -21.84 -14.41 26.37
C VAL A 53 -21.23 -15.73 26.80
N TRP A 54 -21.87 -16.44 27.73
CA TRP A 54 -21.45 -17.80 28.04
C TRP A 54 -21.72 -18.70 26.83
N ILE A 55 -20.83 -19.64 26.60
CA ILE A 55 -20.89 -20.58 25.48
C ILE A 55 -21.03 -21.97 26.06
N ARG A 56 -21.92 -22.78 25.48
CA ARG A 56 -22.06 -24.20 25.81
C ARG A 56 -21.94 -25.04 24.55
N CYS A 57 -21.44 -26.26 24.67
CA CYS A 57 -21.44 -27.24 23.58
C CYS A 57 -22.64 -28.19 23.67
N THR A 58 -23.06 -28.75 22.54
CA THR A 58 -24.09 -29.81 22.52
C THR A 58 -23.63 -31.07 23.27
N HIS A 59 -24.57 -31.92 23.67
CA HIS A 59 -24.26 -33.19 24.34
C HIS A 59 -23.41 -34.12 23.46
N SER A 60 -22.59 -34.98 24.09
CA SER A 60 -21.54 -35.75 23.42
C SER A 60 -21.96 -37.12 22.86
N GLU A 61 -23.18 -37.61 23.15
CA GLU A 61 -23.72 -38.89 22.66
C GLU A 61 -22.77 -40.11 22.79
N ASN A 62 -21.96 -40.13 23.86
CA ASN A 62 -20.90 -41.12 24.10
C ASN A 62 -19.76 -41.13 23.07
N TYR A 63 -19.65 -40.14 22.18
CA TYR A 63 -18.48 -39.93 21.32
C TYR A 63 -17.32 -39.26 22.05
N TYR A 64 -17.66 -38.36 22.99
CA TYR A 64 -16.68 -37.64 23.81
C TYR A 64 -16.94 -37.93 25.29
N SER A 65 -15.85 -38.16 26.03
CA SER A 65 -15.83 -38.26 27.49
C SER A 65 -15.08 -37.05 28.05
N SER A 66 -15.68 -36.38 29.03
CA SER A 66 -15.03 -35.36 29.85
C SER A 66 -14.65 -35.91 31.23
N ASP A 67 -14.66 -37.23 31.42
CA ASP A 67 -14.29 -37.86 32.68
C ASP A 67 -12.83 -37.51 33.05
N PRO A 68 -12.58 -36.88 34.21
CA PRO A 68 -11.24 -36.56 34.68
C PRO A 68 -10.29 -37.77 34.74
N MET A 69 -10.80 -38.99 34.90
CA MET A 69 -9.99 -40.21 34.98
C MET A 69 -9.47 -40.67 33.61
N ASP A 70 -10.19 -40.35 32.53
CA ASP A 70 -9.83 -40.73 31.15
C ASP A 70 -8.90 -39.70 30.48
N GLN A 71 -8.78 -38.50 31.07
CA GLN A 71 -7.98 -37.40 30.55
C GLN A 71 -6.49 -37.76 30.57
N VAL A 72 -5.85 -37.61 29.41
CA VAL A 72 -4.40 -37.81 29.28
C VAL A 72 -3.73 -36.46 29.07
N GLY A 73 -2.74 -36.14 29.91
CA GLY A 73 -2.03 -34.86 29.88
C GLY A 73 -2.97 -33.69 30.17
N ASP A 74 -2.80 -32.57 29.46
CA ASP A 74 -3.59 -31.35 29.70
C ASP A 74 -4.87 -31.27 28.83
N SER A 75 -5.47 -32.41 28.50
CA SER A 75 -6.71 -32.46 27.71
C SER A 75 -7.93 -32.49 28.63
N THR A 76 -8.99 -31.76 28.27
CA THR A 76 -10.26 -31.80 29.03
C THR A 76 -11.25 -32.80 28.47
N VAL A 77 -11.15 -33.12 27.17
CA VAL A 77 -12.07 -34.01 26.47
C VAL A 77 -11.30 -35.05 25.66
N VAL A 78 -11.77 -36.30 25.75
CA VAL A 78 -11.19 -37.47 25.08
C VAL A 78 -12.24 -38.14 24.19
N GLY A 79 -11.83 -38.51 22.97
CA GLY A 79 -12.66 -39.27 22.05
C GLY A 79 -12.74 -40.76 22.42
N THR A 80 -13.95 -41.31 22.41
CA THR A 80 -14.20 -42.74 22.67
C THR A 80 -13.91 -43.60 21.43
N SER A 81 -14.11 -44.91 21.53
CA SER A 81 -14.02 -45.82 20.37
C SER A 81 -15.00 -45.45 19.25
N ARG A 82 -16.23 -45.02 19.60
CA ARG A 82 -17.24 -44.59 18.62
C ARG A 82 -16.77 -43.45 17.73
N LEU A 83 -15.95 -42.55 18.28
CA LEU A 83 -15.42 -41.42 17.51
C LEU A 83 -14.36 -41.88 16.50
N ARG A 84 -13.61 -42.95 16.79
CA ARG A 84 -12.65 -43.54 15.83
C ARG A 84 -13.40 -44.13 14.64
N ASP A 85 -14.44 -44.91 14.89
CA ASP A 85 -15.26 -45.51 13.84
C ASP A 85 -15.85 -44.43 12.90
N LEU A 86 -16.31 -43.31 13.47
CA LEU A 86 -16.79 -42.17 12.70
C LEU A 86 -15.69 -41.51 11.85
N TYR A 87 -14.49 -41.33 12.41
CA TYR A 87 -13.36 -40.72 11.71
C TYR A 87 -12.86 -41.60 10.57
N ASP A 88 -12.75 -42.90 10.80
CA ASP A 88 -12.29 -43.84 9.79
C ASP A 88 -13.30 -43.93 8.63
N LYS A 89 -14.61 -43.95 8.95
CA LYS A 89 -15.67 -43.85 7.94
C LYS A 89 -15.60 -42.55 7.13
N PHE A 90 -15.38 -41.41 7.79
CA PHE A 90 -15.25 -40.11 7.13
C PHE A 90 -14.03 -40.07 6.20
N GLU A 91 -12.90 -40.59 6.66
CA GLU A 91 -11.65 -40.65 5.92
C GLU A 91 -11.75 -41.56 4.69
N GLU A 92 -12.45 -42.69 4.80
CA GLU A 92 -12.66 -43.64 3.70
C GLU A 92 -13.62 -43.12 2.62
N GLU A 93 -14.77 -42.57 3.04
CA GLU A 93 -15.86 -42.14 2.15
C GLU A 93 -15.64 -40.76 1.52
N LEU A 94 -15.09 -39.81 2.29
CA LEU A 94 -14.92 -38.41 1.90
C LEU A 94 -13.45 -38.01 1.77
N GLY A 95 -12.62 -38.29 2.77
CA GLY A 95 -11.22 -37.82 2.82
C GLY A 95 -10.32 -38.39 1.71
N SER A 96 -10.55 -39.64 1.32
CA SER A 96 -9.77 -40.33 0.27
C SER A 96 -10.45 -40.31 -1.09
N ARG A 97 -11.67 -39.77 -1.19
CA ARG A 97 -12.53 -39.90 -2.37
C ARG A 97 -11.91 -39.27 -3.61
N GLN A 98 -11.39 -38.06 -3.47
CA GLN A 98 -10.81 -37.33 -4.59
C GLN A 98 -9.48 -37.93 -5.05
N GLU A 99 -8.65 -38.41 -4.11
CA GLU A 99 -7.39 -39.08 -4.44
C GLU A 99 -7.65 -40.41 -5.18
N LYS A 100 -8.57 -41.23 -4.69
CA LYS A 100 -9.02 -42.47 -5.36
C LYS A 100 -9.54 -42.18 -6.77
N ALA A 101 -10.36 -41.14 -6.93
CA ALA A 101 -10.92 -40.75 -8.22
C ALA A 101 -9.86 -40.22 -9.21
N LYS A 102 -8.85 -39.50 -8.73
CA LYS A 102 -7.71 -39.06 -9.55
C LYS A 102 -6.82 -40.24 -9.97
N ALA A 103 -6.54 -41.16 -9.04
CA ALA A 103 -5.71 -42.34 -9.31
C ALA A 103 -6.35 -43.32 -10.31
N ALA A 104 -7.68 -43.34 -10.40
CA ALA A 104 -8.40 -44.16 -11.38
C ALA A 104 -8.30 -43.63 -12.82
N ARG A 105 -7.84 -42.38 -13.02
CA ARG A 105 -7.72 -41.75 -14.34
C ARG A 105 -6.27 -41.84 -14.86
N PRO A 106 -6.06 -41.90 -16.19
CA PRO A 106 -4.73 -41.94 -16.75
C PRO A 106 -3.94 -40.66 -16.42
N PRO A 107 -2.65 -40.77 -16.04
CA PRO A 107 -1.83 -39.59 -15.77
C PRO A 107 -1.66 -38.76 -17.04
N TRP A 108 -1.90 -37.45 -16.93
CA TRP A 108 -1.71 -36.52 -18.04
C TRP A 108 -0.33 -35.87 -17.96
N GLU A 109 0.51 -36.14 -18.96
CA GLU A 109 1.77 -35.42 -19.13
C GLU A 109 1.54 -34.17 -19.99
N PRO A 110 1.74 -32.96 -19.46
CA PRO A 110 1.55 -31.75 -20.22
C PRO A 110 2.61 -31.64 -21.34
N PRO A 111 2.24 -31.14 -22.53
CA PRO A 111 3.23 -30.92 -23.59
C PRO A 111 4.28 -29.92 -23.12
N LYS A 112 5.57 -30.27 -23.30
CA LYS A 112 6.72 -29.44 -22.91
C LYS A 112 6.64 -28.06 -23.57
N THR A 113 7.01 -27.04 -22.82
CA THR A 113 7.15 -25.66 -23.30
C THR A 113 8.57 -25.17 -23.12
N LYS A 114 8.92 -24.08 -23.82
CA LYS A 114 10.27 -23.47 -23.74
C LYS A 114 10.74 -23.20 -22.30
N LEU A 115 9.80 -22.87 -21.41
CA LEU A 115 10.05 -22.68 -19.97
C LEU A 115 10.55 -23.94 -19.25
N ASP A 116 10.09 -25.11 -19.69
CA ASP A 116 10.51 -26.39 -19.12
C ASP A 116 11.95 -26.73 -19.57
N GLU A 117 12.37 -26.24 -20.74
CA GLU A 117 13.73 -26.39 -21.29
C GLU A 117 14.73 -25.42 -20.60
N ASP A 118 14.31 -24.20 -20.27
CA ASP A 118 15.15 -23.21 -19.56
C ASP A 118 15.39 -23.56 -18.08
N LEU A 119 14.45 -24.27 -17.44
CA LEU A 119 14.62 -24.74 -16.06
C LEU A 119 15.69 -25.84 -15.96
N GLU A 120 15.76 -26.72 -16.96
CA GLU A 120 16.79 -27.78 -17.04
C GLU A 120 18.19 -27.17 -17.30
N SER A 121 18.33 -26.15 -18.15
CA SER A 121 19.63 -25.53 -18.46
C SER A 121 20.25 -24.74 -17.30
N SER A 122 19.43 -24.23 -16.36
CA SER A 122 19.89 -23.49 -15.19
C SER A 122 20.53 -24.34 -14.09
N SER A 123 20.49 -25.68 -14.23
CA SER A 123 20.97 -26.63 -13.21
C SER A 123 22.47 -26.94 -13.26
N GLU A 124 23.20 -26.57 -14.33
CA GLU A 124 24.61 -26.93 -14.54
C GLU A 124 25.58 -25.74 -14.74
N SER A 125 25.41 -24.62 -14.04
CA SER A 125 26.46 -23.58 -14.01
C SER A 125 27.22 -23.62 -12.68
N GLU A 126 28.25 -24.47 -12.62
CA GLU A 126 29.34 -24.32 -11.65
C GLU A 126 30.12 -23.04 -12.00
N CYS A 127 30.26 -22.18 -11.01
CA CYS A 127 30.94 -20.89 -11.12
C CYS A 127 32.47 -21.08 -11.06
N GLU A 128 33.14 -21.05 -12.21
CA GLU A 128 34.55 -20.70 -12.25
C GLU A 128 34.70 -19.18 -12.37
N SER A 129 35.47 -18.63 -11.43
CA SER A 129 35.87 -17.23 -11.36
C SER A 129 36.86 -16.91 -12.46
N ASP A 130 36.53 -15.97 -13.35
CA ASP A 130 37.54 -15.15 -14.01
C ASP A 130 37.00 -13.76 -14.33
N GLU A 131 37.82 -12.77 -14.01
CA GLU A 131 37.64 -11.36 -14.26
C GLU A 131 37.72 -11.05 -15.76
N ASP A 132 37.04 -9.98 -16.18
CA ASP A 132 37.05 -9.38 -17.51
C ASP A 132 36.38 -10.17 -18.66
N SER A 133 35.05 -10.03 -18.75
CA SER A 133 34.40 -9.96 -20.07
C SER A 133 33.29 -8.91 -20.13
N THR A 134 33.48 -7.96 -21.04
CA THR A 134 32.49 -6.95 -21.44
C THR A 134 31.25 -7.63 -21.98
N CYS A 135 30.16 -7.64 -21.21
CA CYS A 135 28.89 -8.20 -21.67
C CYS A 135 28.21 -7.22 -22.64
N SER A 136 28.09 -7.63 -23.90
CA SER A 136 27.25 -6.97 -24.88
C SER A 136 25.79 -7.21 -24.51
N SER A 137 25.09 -6.14 -24.11
CA SER A 137 23.66 -6.15 -23.86
C SER A 137 22.87 -6.42 -25.15
N SER A 138 22.52 -7.67 -25.44
CA SER A 138 21.46 -7.98 -26.39
C SER A 138 20.11 -7.83 -25.68
N SER A 139 19.53 -6.65 -25.87
CA SER A 139 18.20 -6.25 -25.41
C SER A 139 17.09 -6.93 -26.21
N ASP A 140 16.93 -8.25 -26.09
CA ASP A 140 15.68 -8.92 -26.47
C ASP A 140 15.13 -9.63 -25.23
N SER A 141 14.21 -8.93 -24.55
CA SER A 141 13.34 -9.55 -23.57
C SER A 141 12.53 -10.63 -24.25
N GLU A 142 12.85 -11.90 -24.00
CA GLU A 142 12.07 -13.04 -24.45
C GLU A 142 10.64 -12.92 -23.93
N VAL A 143 9.74 -12.50 -24.81
CA VAL A 143 8.31 -12.37 -24.52
C VAL A 143 7.78 -13.79 -24.34
N PHE A 144 7.73 -14.23 -23.08
CA PHE A 144 7.08 -15.48 -22.66
C PHE A 144 5.71 -15.62 -23.34
N ASP A 145 5.46 -16.77 -23.96
CA ASP A 145 4.17 -17.05 -24.59
C ASP A 145 3.14 -17.49 -23.53
N VAL A 146 2.68 -16.54 -22.72
CA VAL A 146 1.57 -16.71 -21.75
C VAL A 146 0.34 -17.34 -22.42
N ILE A 147 0.16 -17.10 -23.72
CA ILE A 147 -0.94 -17.66 -24.51
C ILE A 147 -0.74 -19.19 -24.69
N ALA A 148 0.49 -19.67 -24.85
CA ALA A 148 0.79 -21.10 -24.92
C ALA A 148 0.49 -21.83 -23.61
N GLU A 149 0.81 -21.23 -22.45
CA GLU A 149 0.46 -21.80 -21.14
C GLU A 149 -1.05 -21.86 -20.91
N ILE A 150 -1.77 -20.79 -21.23
CA ILE A 150 -3.23 -20.75 -21.17
C ILE A 150 -3.85 -21.82 -22.07
N LYS A 151 -3.30 -22.03 -23.28
CA LYS A 151 -3.74 -23.10 -24.18
C LYS A 151 -3.45 -24.48 -23.60
N ARG A 152 -2.32 -24.68 -22.94
CA ARG A 152 -1.95 -25.92 -22.26
C ARG A 152 -2.96 -26.27 -21.16
N LYS A 153 -3.30 -25.31 -20.29
CA LYS A 153 -4.32 -25.50 -19.24
C LYS A 153 -5.72 -25.73 -19.80
N LYS A 154 -6.02 -25.17 -20.99
CA LYS A 154 -7.24 -25.46 -21.74
C LYS A 154 -7.31 -26.86 -22.32
N ALA A 155 -6.18 -27.45 -22.70
CA ALA A 155 -6.13 -28.79 -23.26
C ALA A 155 -6.20 -29.92 -22.23
N HIS A 156 -6.31 -29.61 -20.93
CA HIS A 156 -6.34 -30.62 -19.88
C HIS A 156 -7.57 -31.53 -20.00
N PRO A 157 -7.42 -32.87 -20.06
CA PRO A 157 -8.52 -33.80 -20.33
C PRO A 157 -9.57 -33.85 -19.23
N ASP A 158 -9.16 -33.73 -17.95
CA ASP A 158 -10.09 -33.78 -16.81
C ASP A 158 -10.83 -32.46 -16.52
N ARG A 159 -10.75 -31.50 -17.44
CA ARG A 159 -11.38 -30.20 -17.22
C ARG A 159 -12.91 -30.32 -17.30
N LEU A 160 -13.59 -29.75 -16.33
CA LEU A 160 -15.05 -29.81 -16.23
C LEU A 160 -15.74 -28.98 -17.33
N HIS A 161 -15.18 -27.81 -17.64
CA HIS A 161 -15.71 -26.91 -18.67
C HIS A 161 -14.65 -25.89 -19.14
N ASP A 162 -14.70 -25.48 -20.40
CA ASP A 162 -13.73 -24.58 -21.05
C ASP A 162 -13.60 -23.20 -20.40
N GLU A 163 -14.66 -22.75 -19.73
CA GLU A 163 -14.74 -21.43 -19.09
C GLU A 163 -14.37 -21.44 -17.59
N LEU A 164 -14.41 -22.61 -16.93
CA LEU A 164 -14.08 -22.74 -15.52
C LEU A 164 -12.59 -22.95 -15.31
N TRP A 165 -12.01 -22.27 -14.32
CA TRP A 165 -10.59 -22.36 -13.99
C TRP A 165 -10.38 -23.15 -12.70
N TYR A 166 -9.24 -23.81 -12.62
CA TYR A 166 -8.89 -24.74 -11.54
C TYR A 166 -7.50 -24.42 -11.01
N ASN A 167 -7.18 -24.99 -9.85
CA ASN A 167 -5.90 -24.74 -9.20
C ASN A 167 -4.98 -25.95 -9.38
N ASP A 168 -3.73 -25.70 -9.74
CA ASP A 168 -2.67 -26.70 -9.74
C ASP A 168 -1.60 -26.31 -8.70
N PRO A 169 -1.00 -27.27 -7.99
CA PRO A 169 0.05 -26.99 -7.02
C PRO A 169 1.28 -26.35 -7.71
N GLY A 170 1.82 -25.29 -7.12
CA GLY A 170 3.01 -24.58 -7.60
C GLY A 170 2.81 -23.69 -8.84
N GLN A 171 1.60 -23.63 -9.39
CA GLN A 171 1.29 -22.90 -10.62
C GLN A 171 0.20 -21.84 -10.44
N MET A 172 0.36 -20.72 -11.14
CA MET A 172 -0.66 -19.71 -11.41
C MET A 172 -1.43 -20.06 -12.69
N ASN A 173 -2.41 -19.22 -13.06
CA ASN A 173 -3.14 -19.41 -14.32
C ASN A 173 -2.26 -19.18 -15.55
N ASP A 174 -1.23 -18.33 -15.40
CA ASP A 174 -0.34 -17.87 -16.48
C ASP A 174 1.06 -18.54 -16.44
N GLY A 175 1.25 -19.60 -15.65
CA GLY A 175 2.50 -20.37 -15.55
C GLY A 175 2.97 -20.58 -14.11
N PRO A 176 4.27 -20.78 -13.83
CA PRO A 176 4.76 -21.03 -12.48
C PRO A 176 4.59 -19.82 -11.54
N LEU A 177 4.37 -20.07 -10.24
CA LEU A 177 4.09 -19.04 -9.22
C LEU A 177 5.24 -18.04 -8.97
N CYS A 178 6.50 -18.50 -9.00
CA CYS A 178 7.69 -17.64 -8.88
C CYS A 178 8.70 -18.03 -9.95
N LYS A 179 9.24 -17.03 -10.64
CA LYS A 179 10.36 -17.19 -11.60
C LYS A 179 11.73 -17.02 -10.94
N CYS A 180 11.76 -17.24 -9.64
CA CYS A 180 12.87 -16.97 -8.75
C CYS A 180 13.82 -18.16 -8.77
N SER A 181 15.12 -17.93 -8.61
CA SER A 181 16.13 -19.00 -8.57
C SER A 181 15.79 -20.02 -7.49
N ALA A 182 16.25 -21.28 -7.64
CA ALA A 182 16.02 -22.32 -6.64
C ALA A 182 16.56 -21.94 -5.24
N LYS A 183 17.64 -21.14 -5.17
CA LYS A 183 18.14 -20.55 -3.93
C LYS A 183 17.13 -19.53 -3.35
N ALA A 184 16.64 -18.61 -4.16
CA ALA A 184 15.64 -17.62 -3.76
C ALA A 184 14.30 -18.26 -3.37
N ARG A 185 13.94 -19.45 -3.87
CA ARG A 185 12.73 -20.19 -3.44
C ARG A 185 12.84 -20.77 -2.04
N ARG A 186 14.06 -21.10 -1.60
CA ARG A 186 14.34 -21.61 -0.24
C ARG A 186 14.40 -20.51 0.82
N THR A 187 14.36 -19.25 0.40
CA THR A 187 14.46 -18.08 1.27
C THR A 187 13.33 -17.10 1.00
N GLY A 188 12.94 -16.34 2.02
CA GLY A 188 12.02 -15.22 1.85
C GLY A 188 10.54 -15.54 2.05
N ILE A 189 9.85 -14.52 2.53
CA ILE A 189 8.50 -14.62 3.08
C ILE A 189 7.42 -14.96 2.06
N ARG A 190 7.61 -14.60 0.78
CA ARG A 190 6.62 -14.90 -0.28
C ARG A 190 6.48 -16.40 -0.55
N HIS A 191 7.50 -17.19 -0.26
CA HIS A 191 7.43 -18.65 -0.37
C HIS A 191 6.86 -19.32 0.89
N SER A 192 6.20 -18.53 1.76
CA SER A 192 5.68 -18.98 3.06
C SER A 192 6.77 -19.51 4.00
N ILE A 193 7.99 -19.00 3.84
CA ILE A 193 9.15 -19.31 4.70
C ILE A 193 9.34 -18.13 5.64
N TYR A 194 8.94 -18.31 6.89
CA TYR A 194 8.99 -17.28 7.92
C TYR A 194 10.18 -17.55 8.87
N PRO A 195 11.18 -16.65 8.94
CA PRO A 195 12.26 -16.75 9.91
C PRO A 195 11.75 -16.92 11.35
N GLY A 196 12.41 -17.78 12.12
CA GLY A 196 12.06 -18.07 13.53
C GLY A 196 10.99 -19.15 13.72
N GLU A 197 10.36 -19.65 12.65
CA GLU A 197 9.42 -20.77 12.74
C GLU A 197 10.13 -22.13 12.85
N GLU A 198 9.87 -22.90 13.91
CA GLU A 198 10.39 -24.27 14.13
C GLU A 198 9.31 -25.35 14.05
N ALA A 199 9.63 -26.57 13.61
CA ALA A 199 8.65 -27.66 13.51
C ALA A 199 7.83 -27.87 14.81
N ILE A 200 6.50 -27.90 14.68
CA ILE A 200 5.60 -28.07 15.83
C ILE A 200 5.42 -29.54 16.13
N LYS A 201 5.72 -29.93 17.37
CA LYS A 201 5.47 -31.28 17.87
C LYS A 201 3.99 -31.66 17.67
N PRO A 202 3.64 -32.82 17.12
CA PRO A 202 2.25 -33.22 16.92
C PRO A 202 1.41 -33.14 18.21
N CYS A 203 0.14 -32.75 18.07
CA CYS A 203 -0.86 -32.90 19.13
C CYS A 203 -1.36 -34.34 19.20
N ARG A 204 -2.02 -34.70 20.31
CA ARG A 204 -2.69 -36.02 20.39
C ARG A 204 -3.94 -35.99 19.52
N PRO A 205 -4.12 -36.92 18.57
CA PRO A 205 -5.17 -36.83 17.55
C PRO A 205 -6.58 -37.02 18.11
N MET A 206 -6.74 -37.88 19.12
CA MET A 206 -8.04 -38.28 19.69
C MET A 206 -8.46 -37.44 20.91
N THR A 207 -7.80 -36.32 21.17
CA THR A 207 -8.12 -35.41 22.28
C THR A 207 -8.19 -33.97 21.81
N ASN A 208 -8.76 -33.09 22.63
CA ASN A 208 -8.85 -31.66 22.31
C ASN A 208 -7.58 -30.86 22.66
N ASN A 209 -6.67 -31.40 23.48
CA ASN A 209 -5.39 -30.76 23.86
C ASN A 209 -5.56 -29.34 24.45
N ALA A 210 -6.56 -29.14 25.31
CA ALA A 210 -6.95 -27.86 25.90
C ALA A 210 -5.78 -27.01 26.45
N GLY A 211 -4.86 -27.62 27.21
CA GLY A 211 -3.73 -26.90 27.80
C GLY A 211 -2.63 -26.48 26.82
N ARG A 212 -2.71 -26.91 25.55
CA ARG A 212 -1.71 -26.62 24.51
C ARG A 212 -2.24 -25.71 23.41
N LEU A 213 -3.56 -25.65 23.23
CA LEU A 213 -4.21 -24.90 22.15
C LEU A 213 -4.93 -23.67 22.70
N PHE A 214 -4.66 -22.52 22.10
CA PHE A 214 -5.30 -21.25 22.42
C PHE A 214 -6.39 -20.95 21.40
N HIS A 215 -7.61 -20.71 21.88
CA HIS A 215 -8.80 -20.56 21.05
C HIS A 215 -9.14 -19.09 20.77
N TYR A 216 -9.38 -18.78 19.49
CA TYR A 216 -9.79 -17.47 19.01
C TYR A 216 -10.97 -17.60 18.04
N ARG A 217 -12.03 -16.80 18.25
CA ARG A 217 -13.14 -16.67 17.30
C ARG A 217 -12.77 -15.67 16.22
N ILE A 218 -12.89 -16.08 14.96
CA ILE A 218 -12.64 -15.23 13.80
C ILE A 218 -13.94 -14.59 13.32
N THR A 219 -13.97 -13.25 13.24
CA THR A 219 -15.09 -12.50 12.66
C THR A 219 -14.60 -11.42 11.70
N VAL A 220 -15.47 -10.98 10.78
CA VAL A 220 -15.14 -9.96 9.78
C VAL A 220 -16.06 -8.77 9.91
N SER A 221 -15.49 -7.56 9.96
CA SER A 221 -16.21 -6.29 10.02
C SER A 221 -15.78 -5.38 8.85
N PRO A 222 -16.70 -4.79 8.06
CA PRO A 222 -18.15 -4.93 8.13
C PRO A 222 -18.65 -6.29 7.56
N PRO A 223 -19.82 -6.80 7.98
CA PRO A 223 -20.34 -8.11 7.55
C PRO A 223 -21.01 -8.12 6.16
N THR A 224 -20.72 -7.14 5.29
CA THR A 224 -21.48 -6.82 4.07
C THR A 224 -21.65 -7.98 3.08
N ASN A 225 -20.61 -8.80 2.91
CA ASN A 225 -20.58 -9.95 1.98
C ASN A 225 -20.53 -11.31 2.72
N PHE A 226 -20.72 -11.30 4.04
CA PHE A 226 -20.62 -12.49 4.89
C PHE A 226 -21.97 -12.91 5.48
N LEU A 227 -22.96 -12.03 5.46
CA LEU A 227 -24.36 -12.36 5.75
C LEU A 227 -25.09 -12.67 4.45
N THR A 228 -25.49 -13.93 4.29
CA THR A 228 -26.27 -14.43 3.15
C THR A 228 -27.69 -14.76 3.58
N ASP A 229 -28.68 -14.54 2.70
CA ASP A 229 -30.08 -14.87 2.98
C ASP A 229 -30.31 -16.37 3.20
N ARG A 230 -29.41 -17.23 2.67
CA ARG A 230 -29.44 -18.69 2.82
C ARG A 230 -28.12 -19.21 3.39
N PRO A 231 -27.88 -19.07 4.70
CA PRO A 231 -26.67 -19.59 5.33
C PRO A 231 -26.67 -21.13 5.33
N THR A 232 -25.52 -21.73 5.60
CA THR A 232 -25.44 -23.16 5.92
C THR A 232 -26.09 -23.40 7.28
N VAL A 233 -27.13 -24.24 7.29
CA VAL A 233 -27.91 -24.57 8.49
C VAL A 233 -27.85 -26.07 8.71
N ILE A 234 -27.57 -26.47 9.95
CA ILE A 234 -27.56 -27.88 10.37
C ILE A 234 -28.67 -28.05 11.40
N GLU A 235 -29.54 -29.02 11.17
CA GLU A 235 -30.59 -29.41 12.11
C GLU A 235 -30.07 -30.51 13.04
N TYR A 236 -30.21 -30.29 14.35
CA TYR A 236 -29.85 -31.25 15.39
C TYR A 236 -30.76 -31.06 16.60
N ASP A 237 -31.30 -32.16 17.11
CA ASP A 237 -32.19 -32.18 18.29
C ASP A 237 -33.37 -31.20 18.15
N ASP A 238 -34.05 -31.20 17.00
CA ASP A 238 -35.16 -30.29 16.64
C ASP A 238 -34.81 -28.79 16.65
N HIS A 239 -33.53 -28.44 16.55
CA HIS A 239 -33.07 -27.05 16.48
C HIS A 239 -32.18 -26.79 15.26
N GLU A 240 -32.31 -25.58 14.72
CA GLU A 240 -31.47 -25.08 13.63
C GLU A 240 -30.22 -24.39 14.17
N TYR A 241 -29.05 -24.84 13.70
CA TYR A 241 -27.76 -24.21 13.98
C TYR A 241 -27.24 -23.52 12.72
N ILE A 242 -26.96 -22.22 12.84
CA ILE A 242 -26.56 -21.37 11.71
C ILE A 242 -25.04 -21.18 11.74
N PHE A 243 -24.40 -21.18 10.57
CA PHE A 243 -22.98 -20.91 10.45
C PHE A 243 -22.60 -19.49 10.95
N GLU A 244 -21.60 -19.41 11.83
CA GLU A 244 -21.08 -18.17 12.44
C GLU A 244 -19.54 -18.11 12.32
N GLY A 245 -19.02 -18.34 11.11
CA GLY A 245 -17.59 -18.23 10.84
C GLY A 245 -16.77 -19.38 11.44
N PHE A 246 -15.51 -19.10 11.76
CA PHE A 246 -14.54 -20.11 12.19
C PHE A 246 -13.95 -19.81 13.57
N SER A 247 -13.76 -20.87 14.33
CA SER A 247 -12.87 -20.91 15.48
C SER A 247 -11.47 -21.34 15.03
N MET A 248 -10.45 -20.63 15.48
CA MET A 248 -9.05 -20.94 15.21
C MET A 248 -8.36 -21.33 16.52
N PHE A 249 -7.55 -22.37 16.45
CA PHE A 249 -6.73 -22.85 17.55
C PHE A 249 -5.25 -22.71 17.20
N ALA A 250 -4.52 -21.91 17.97
CA ALA A 250 -3.09 -21.68 17.80
C ALA A 250 -2.30 -22.46 18.86
N HIS A 251 -1.10 -22.93 18.50
CA HIS A 251 -0.19 -23.61 19.45
C HIS A 251 0.58 -22.65 20.37
N ALA A 252 0.42 -21.35 20.18
CA ALA A 252 1.03 -20.30 20.96
C ALA A 252 0.04 -19.15 21.15
N PRO A 253 0.08 -18.44 22.29
CA PRO A 253 -0.80 -17.31 22.54
C PRO A 253 -0.49 -16.15 21.58
N LEU A 254 -1.54 -15.49 21.11
CA LEU A 254 -1.47 -14.33 20.22
C LEU A 254 -1.37 -13.03 21.03
N THR A 255 -0.23 -12.81 21.66
CA THR A 255 0.04 -11.59 22.44
C THR A 255 0.60 -10.50 21.53
N ASN A 256 0.11 -9.26 21.67
CA ASN A 256 0.62 -8.06 20.97
C ASN A 256 0.62 -8.18 19.43
N ILE A 257 -0.48 -8.67 18.84
CA ILE A 257 -0.67 -8.69 17.38
C ILE A 257 -1.79 -7.70 17.01
N PRO A 258 -1.54 -6.74 16.09
CA PRO A 258 -2.55 -5.77 15.69
C PRO A 258 -3.63 -6.41 14.81
N LEU A 259 -4.75 -5.70 14.66
CA LEU A 259 -5.86 -6.15 13.81
C LEU A 259 -5.44 -6.24 12.34
N CYS A 260 -5.92 -7.27 11.65
CA CYS A 260 -5.65 -7.49 10.23
C CYS A 260 -6.66 -6.72 9.37
N LYS A 261 -6.19 -5.79 8.54
CA LYS A 261 -7.01 -5.06 7.56
C LYS A 261 -6.74 -5.54 6.15
N VAL A 262 -7.80 -5.71 5.36
CA VAL A 262 -7.71 -6.15 3.96
C VAL A 262 -8.78 -5.48 3.11
N ILE A 263 -8.34 -4.88 2.00
CA ILE A 263 -9.27 -4.26 1.05
C ILE A 263 -9.71 -5.32 0.04
N ARG A 264 -10.98 -5.72 0.11
CA ARG A 264 -11.58 -6.67 -0.84
C ARG A 264 -12.93 -6.15 -1.32
N PHE A 265 -13.25 -6.37 -2.59
CA PHE A 265 -14.45 -5.81 -3.22
C PHE A 265 -14.55 -4.27 -3.07
N ASN A 266 -13.41 -3.57 -3.01
CA ASN A 266 -13.28 -2.13 -2.69
C ASN A 266 -13.85 -1.73 -1.31
N ILE A 267 -13.98 -2.67 -0.39
CA ILE A 267 -14.39 -2.46 1.00
C ILE A 267 -13.19 -2.80 1.88
N ASP A 268 -12.90 -1.95 2.86
CA ASP A 268 -11.87 -2.21 3.85
C ASP A 268 -12.44 -3.11 4.95
N TYR A 269 -12.06 -4.38 4.94
CA TYR A 269 -12.46 -5.36 5.93
C TYR A 269 -11.41 -5.46 7.03
N THR A 270 -11.87 -5.51 8.28
CA THR A 270 -11.08 -5.83 9.46
C THR A 270 -11.44 -7.23 9.92
N ILE A 271 -10.44 -8.11 9.99
CA ILE A 271 -10.57 -9.47 10.51
C ILE A 271 -10.19 -9.42 12.00
N HIS A 272 -11.15 -9.76 12.85
CA HIS A 272 -10.95 -9.86 14.29
C HIS A 272 -10.71 -11.31 14.68
N PHE A 273 -9.79 -11.53 15.62
CA PHE A 273 -9.49 -12.83 16.23
C PHE A 273 -9.64 -12.67 17.75
N ILE A 274 -10.86 -12.84 18.24
CA ILE A 274 -11.24 -12.53 19.62
C ILE A 274 -11.02 -13.77 20.48
N GLU A 275 -10.27 -13.65 21.56
CA GLU A 275 -10.12 -14.73 22.53
C GLU A 275 -11.46 -15.01 23.24
N GLU A 276 -11.94 -16.24 23.12
CA GLU A 276 -13.19 -16.71 23.73
C GLU A 276 -12.93 -18.03 24.48
N MET A 277 -13.85 -18.41 25.38
CA MET A 277 -13.80 -19.72 26.04
C MET A 277 -13.75 -20.84 24.99
N MET A 278 -12.88 -21.82 25.22
CA MET A 278 -12.66 -22.91 24.30
C MET A 278 -13.90 -23.82 24.22
N PRO A 279 -14.45 -24.11 23.03
CA PRO A 279 -15.49 -25.13 22.89
C PRO A 279 -14.90 -26.50 23.23
N GLU A 280 -15.57 -27.30 24.05
CA GLU A 280 -14.98 -28.52 24.62
C GLU A 280 -15.04 -29.73 23.68
N ASN A 281 -16.20 -29.96 23.05
CA ASN A 281 -16.55 -31.22 22.37
C ASN A 281 -16.01 -31.31 20.92
N PHE A 282 -14.68 -31.38 20.80
CA PHE A 282 -13.96 -31.64 19.54
C PHE A 282 -12.71 -32.50 19.77
N CYS A 283 -12.11 -33.02 18.71
CA CYS A 283 -10.77 -33.63 18.74
C CYS A 283 -9.96 -33.16 17.53
N VAL A 284 -8.63 -33.13 17.68
CA VAL A 284 -7.72 -32.60 16.65
C VAL A 284 -7.82 -33.38 15.32
N LYS A 285 -7.92 -34.72 15.34
CA LYS A 285 -8.08 -35.54 14.12
C LYS A 285 -9.32 -35.11 13.32
N GLY A 286 -10.44 -34.82 13.98
CA GLY A 286 -11.65 -34.34 13.32
C GLY A 286 -11.47 -32.97 12.65
N LEU A 287 -10.73 -32.06 13.28
CA LEU A 287 -10.40 -30.75 12.70
C LEU A 287 -9.50 -30.88 11.47
N GLU A 288 -8.51 -31.77 11.52
CA GLU A 288 -7.60 -32.03 10.41
C GLU A 288 -8.33 -32.68 9.22
N LEU A 289 -9.17 -33.69 9.46
CA LEU A 289 -10.01 -34.32 8.43
C LEU A 289 -10.92 -33.30 7.74
N PHE A 290 -11.61 -32.46 8.52
CA PHE A 290 -12.44 -31.39 7.96
C PHE A 290 -11.62 -30.35 7.19
N SER A 291 -10.44 -29.99 7.70
CA SER A 291 -9.56 -29.02 7.03
C SER A 291 -9.05 -29.55 5.69
N LEU A 292 -8.67 -30.82 5.60
CA LEU A 292 -8.28 -31.47 4.34
C LEU A 292 -9.46 -31.51 3.37
N PHE A 293 -10.63 -31.95 3.83
CA PHE A 293 -11.84 -32.00 3.01
C PHE A 293 -12.24 -30.61 2.46
N LEU A 294 -12.30 -29.58 3.31
CA LEU A 294 -12.73 -28.25 2.86
C LEU A 294 -11.65 -27.51 2.08
N PHE A 295 -10.44 -27.38 2.63
CA PHE A 295 -9.43 -26.49 2.06
C PHE A 295 -8.69 -27.12 0.88
N ARG A 296 -8.47 -28.44 0.88
CA ARG A 296 -7.77 -29.14 -0.20
C ARG A 296 -8.75 -29.66 -1.24
N ASP A 297 -9.78 -30.39 -0.82
CA ASP A 297 -10.61 -31.13 -1.77
C ASP A 297 -11.71 -30.26 -2.40
N ILE A 298 -12.42 -29.47 -1.59
CA ILE A 298 -13.47 -28.55 -2.09
C ILE A 298 -12.87 -27.28 -2.70
N LEU A 299 -11.99 -26.57 -1.98
CA LEU A 299 -11.51 -25.24 -2.37
C LEU A 299 -10.17 -25.26 -3.13
N GLU A 300 -9.46 -26.38 -3.19
CA GLU A 300 -8.19 -26.53 -3.92
C GLU A 300 -7.12 -25.48 -3.54
N LEU A 301 -6.92 -25.23 -2.24
CA LEU A 301 -5.95 -24.27 -1.70
C LEU A 301 -4.54 -24.88 -1.57
N TYR A 302 -3.97 -25.39 -2.66
CA TYR A 302 -2.73 -26.18 -2.64
C TYR A 302 -1.50 -25.43 -2.12
N ASP A 303 -1.29 -24.18 -2.53
CA ASP A 303 -0.08 -23.40 -2.18
C ASP A 303 -0.16 -22.77 -0.78
N TRP A 304 -1.14 -23.15 0.05
CA TRP A 304 -1.31 -22.64 1.41
C TRP A 304 -0.70 -23.60 2.44
N ASN A 305 0.58 -23.40 2.72
CA ASN A 305 1.33 -24.25 3.64
C ASN A 305 1.29 -23.73 5.10
N LEU A 306 0.68 -24.50 5.99
CA LEU A 306 0.60 -24.26 7.44
C LEU A 306 1.56 -25.11 8.28
N LYS A 307 2.28 -26.08 7.68
CA LYS A 307 3.20 -26.99 8.38
C LYS A 307 4.66 -26.51 8.32
N GLY A 308 4.99 -25.63 7.37
CA GLY A 308 6.35 -25.18 7.08
C GLY A 308 6.99 -25.95 5.91
N PRO A 309 8.24 -25.64 5.53
CA PRO A 309 8.93 -26.34 4.45
C PRO A 309 9.12 -27.82 4.82
N LEU A 310 8.54 -28.71 4.01
CA LEU A 310 8.70 -30.16 4.12
C LEU A 310 9.97 -30.54 3.36
N PHE A 311 11.06 -30.80 4.07
CA PHE A 311 12.20 -31.54 3.53
C PHE A 311 11.89 -33.04 3.67
N GLU A 312 12.38 -33.87 2.75
CA GLU A 312 12.03 -35.31 2.67
C GLU A 312 12.31 -36.07 3.98
N ASP A 313 13.22 -35.59 4.83
CA ASP A 313 13.59 -36.17 6.13
C ASP A 313 12.92 -35.48 7.36
N SER A 314 11.91 -34.63 7.15
CA SER A 314 11.32 -33.85 8.25
C SER A 314 10.42 -34.70 9.18
N PRO A 315 10.51 -34.49 10.52
CA PRO A 315 9.70 -35.23 11.49
C PRO A 315 8.20 -34.95 11.31
N PRO A 316 7.31 -35.85 11.76
CA PRO A 316 5.87 -35.61 11.71
C PRO A 316 5.54 -34.29 12.43
N CYS A 317 4.88 -33.37 11.72
CA CYS A 317 4.66 -31.99 12.16
C CYS A 317 3.16 -31.65 12.18
N CYS A 318 2.74 -30.95 13.23
CA CYS A 318 1.40 -30.38 13.36
C CYS A 318 1.28 -29.09 12.50
N PRO A 319 0.12 -28.77 11.90
CA PRO A 319 -0.09 -27.43 11.35
C PRO A 319 -0.05 -26.37 12.45
N ARG A 320 0.35 -25.13 12.11
CA ARG A 320 0.40 -23.99 13.06
C ARG A 320 -0.95 -23.66 13.69
N PHE A 321 -1.99 -23.72 12.88
CA PHE A 321 -3.36 -23.37 13.25
C PHE A 321 -4.30 -24.51 12.85
N HIS A 322 -5.26 -24.81 13.72
CA HIS A 322 -6.41 -25.66 13.39
C HIS A 322 -7.66 -24.81 13.27
N PHE A 323 -8.59 -25.20 12.41
CA PHE A 323 -9.84 -24.49 12.18
C PHE A 323 -11.04 -25.38 12.43
N MET A 324 -12.01 -24.87 13.19
CA MET A 324 -13.30 -25.50 13.44
C MET A 324 -14.42 -24.61 12.89
N PRO A 325 -15.32 -25.13 12.04
CA PRO A 325 -16.51 -24.38 11.63
C PRO A 325 -17.44 -24.19 12.83
N ARG A 326 -17.96 -22.97 13.01
CA ARG A 326 -18.93 -22.69 14.08
C ARG A 326 -20.35 -22.74 13.55
N PHE A 327 -21.17 -23.58 14.17
CA PHE A 327 -22.61 -23.57 13.99
C PHE A 327 -23.24 -23.25 15.34
N VAL A 328 -24.01 -22.17 15.40
CA VAL A 328 -24.51 -21.61 16.65
C VAL A 328 -26.03 -21.55 16.68
N ARG A 329 -26.57 -21.82 17.87
CA ARG A 329 -27.96 -21.54 18.25
C ARG A 329 -27.93 -20.42 19.29
N PHE A 330 -28.68 -19.36 19.02
CA PHE A 330 -28.83 -18.26 19.98
C PHE A 330 -29.85 -18.64 21.05
N LEU A 331 -29.47 -18.54 22.32
CA LEU A 331 -30.34 -18.84 23.45
C LEU A 331 -31.04 -17.57 23.95
N PRO A 332 -32.27 -17.67 24.48
CA PRO A 332 -33.04 -16.52 24.95
C PRO A 332 -32.35 -15.76 26.10
N ASP A 333 -31.55 -16.44 26.91
CA ASP A 333 -30.83 -15.87 28.06
C ASP A 333 -29.55 -15.11 27.66
N GLY A 334 -29.34 -14.87 26.36
CA GLY A 334 -28.16 -14.17 25.82
C GLY A 334 -26.92 -15.05 25.66
N GLY A 335 -26.99 -16.33 26.01
CA GLY A 335 -25.96 -17.33 25.74
C GLY A 335 -25.97 -17.83 24.29
N LYS A 336 -24.93 -18.56 23.90
CA LYS A 336 -24.87 -19.27 22.61
C LYS A 336 -24.54 -20.74 22.83
N GLU A 337 -25.21 -21.60 22.07
CA GLU A 337 -24.87 -23.01 22.01
C GLU A 337 -24.13 -23.33 20.71
N VAL A 338 -22.97 -23.97 20.82
CA VAL A 338 -22.09 -24.35 19.70
C VAL A 338 -22.23 -25.84 19.43
N LEU A 339 -22.46 -26.18 18.17
CA LEU A 339 -22.58 -27.56 17.71
C LEU A 339 -21.23 -28.30 17.82
N SER A 340 -21.25 -29.51 18.37
CA SER A 340 -20.06 -30.36 18.52
C SER A 340 -19.53 -30.88 17.18
N MET A 341 -18.21 -31.11 17.08
CA MET A 341 -17.56 -31.45 15.80
C MET A 341 -18.07 -32.77 15.18
N HIS A 342 -18.41 -33.77 16.01
CA HIS A 342 -18.93 -35.05 15.49
C HIS A 342 -20.26 -34.89 14.72
N GLN A 343 -21.16 -34.02 15.18
CA GLN A 343 -22.43 -33.77 14.50
C GLN A 343 -22.21 -33.09 13.15
N ILE A 344 -21.17 -32.26 13.04
CA ILE A 344 -20.77 -31.65 11.77
C ILE A 344 -20.28 -32.73 10.79
N LEU A 345 -19.42 -33.66 11.23
CA LEU A 345 -18.96 -34.77 10.38
C LEU A 345 -20.12 -35.70 9.99
N LEU A 346 -21.01 -36.04 10.93
CA LEU A 346 -22.20 -36.84 10.67
C LEU A 346 -23.15 -36.16 9.68
N TYR A 347 -23.33 -34.84 9.79
CA TYR A 347 -24.09 -34.05 8.83
C TYR A 347 -23.47 -34.14 7.43
N LEU A 348 -22.17 -33.91 7.29
CA LEU A 348 -21.47 -34.00 6.00
C LEU A 348 -21.58 -35.40 5.38
N LEU A 349 -21.45 -36.46 6.17
CA LEU A 349 -21.66 -37.84 5.72
C LEU A 349 -23.10 -38.09 5.27
N ARG A 350 -24.09 -37.64 6.04
CA ARG A 350 -25.52 -37.77 5.67
C ARG A 350 -25.87 -37.00 4.40
N CYS A 351 -25.27 -35.83 4.21
CA CYS A 351 -25.46 -34.98 3.04
C CYS A 351 -24.71 -35.48 1.81
N SER A 352 -23.65 -36.29 1.98
CA SER A 352 -22.84 -36.85 0.90
C SER A 352 -23.59 -37.92 0.09
N LYS A 353 -24.55 -37.46 -0.71
CA LYS A 353 -25.35 -38.26 -1.65
C LYS A 353 -25.15 -37.75 -3.07
N ALA A 354 -25.46 -38.58 -4.06
CA ALA A 354 -25.53 -38.13 -5.45
C ALA A 354 -26.50 -36.94 -5.58
N LEU A 355 -26.12 -35.93 -6.36
CA LEU A 355 -26.95 -34.75 -6.60
C LEU A 355 -28.26 -35.14 -7.27
N VAL A 356 -28.19 -36.04 -8.25
CA VAL A 356 -29.34 -36.68 -8.88
C VAL A 356 -29.02 -38.17 -8.98
N PRO A 357 -29.69 -39.04 -8.20
CA PRO A 357 -29.53 -40.48 -8.32
C PRO A 357 -30.00 -40.96 -9.70
N GLU A 358 -29.25 -41.86 -10.33
CA GLU A 358 -29.56 -42.36 -11.68
C GLU A 358 -30.93 -43.07 -11.73
N GLU A 359 -31.27 -43.78 -10.66
CA GLU A 359 -32.54 -44.50 -10.49
C GLU A 359 -33.76 -43.55 -10.39
N GLU A 360 -33.57 -42.32 -9.92
CA GLU A 360 -34.66 -41.36 -9.69
C GLU A 360 -34.91 -40.41 -10.87
N ILE A 361 -34.06 -40.40 -11.90
CA ILE A 361 -34.16 -39.43 -13.01
C ILE A 361 -35.52 -39.51 -13.71
N ALA A 362 -36.00 -40.72 -13.99
CA ALA A 362 -37.28 -40.92 -14.66
C ALA A 362 -38.46 -40.42 -13.81
N ASN A 363 -38.37 -40.59 -12.48
CA ASN A 363 -39.37 -40.10 -11.54
C ASN A 363 -39.33 -38.56 -11.44
N MET A 364 -38.13 -37.97 -11.38
CA MET A 364 -37.95 -36.51 -11.33
C MET A 364 -38.52 -35.78 -12.55
N LEU A 365 -38.49 -36.43 -13.71
CA LEU A 365 -39.11 -35.89 -14.93
C LEU A 365 -40.64 -35.88 -14.84
N GLN A 366 -41.23 -36.81 -14.09
CA GLN A 366 -42.67 -36.93 -13.87
C GLN A 366 -43.19 -36.10 -12.69
N TRP A 367 -42.31 -35.56 -11.84
CA TRP A 367 -42.70 -34.72 -10.71
C TRP A 367 -43.49 -33.49 -11.15
N GLU A 368 -44.44 -33.08 -10.30
CA GLU A 368 -45.14 -31.82 -10.49
C GLU A 368 -44.16 -30.64 -10.44
N GLU A 369 -44.46 -29.54 -11.13
CA GLU A 369 -43.57 -28.36 -11.17
C GLU A 369 -43.22 -27.84 -9.78
N LEU A 370 -44.17 -27.89 -8.84
CA LEU A 370 -43.97 -27.42 -7.47
C LEU A 370 -42.98 -28.29 -6.69
N GLU A 371 -43.04 -29.61 -6.86
CA GLU A 371 -42.15 -30.57 -6.19
C GLU A 371 -40.72 -30.42 -6.71
N TRP A 372 -40.54 -30.31 -8.02
CA TRP A 372 -39.25 -30.01 -8.64
C TRP A 372 -38.70 -28.66 -8.18
N GLN A 373 -39.53 -27.63 -8.16
CA GLN A 373 -39.11 -26.30 -7.73
C GLN A 373 -38.63 -26.32 -6.27
N LYS A 374 -39.31 -27.07 -5.39
CA LYS A 374 -38.87 -27.26 -4.00
C LYS A 374 -37.50 -27.93 -3.92
N TYR A 375 -37.28 -29.00 -4.69
CA TYR A 375 -35.99 -29.70 -4.76
C TYR A 375 -34.86 -28.82 -5.30
N ALA A 376 -35.11 -28.10 -6.40
CA ALA A 376 -34.14 -27.19 -7.00
C ALA A 376 -33.80 -26.02 -6.06
N GLU A 377 -34.80 -25.47 -5.35
CA GLU A 377 -34.59 -24.39 -4.39
C GLU A 377 -33.84 -24.84 -3.12
N GLU A 378 -33.97 -26.10 -2.71
CA GLU A 378 -33.17 -26.70 -1.62
C GLU A 378 -31.67 -26.77 -2.00
N CYS A 379 -31.39 -27.21 -3.23
CA CYS A 379 -30.03 -27.37 -3.75
C CYS A 379 -29.38 -26.03 -4.15
N LYS A 380 -30.18 -24.98 -4.35
CA LYS A 380 -29.72 -23.66 -4.78
C LYS A 380 -28.76 -23.02 -3.77
N GLY A 381 -27.60 -22.60 -4.27
CA GLY A 381 -26.52 -22.02 -3.48
C GLY A 381 -25.64 -23.04 -2.74
N MET A 382 -25.94 -24.34 -2.88
CA MET A 382 -25.09 -25.42 -2.36
C MET A 382 -23.86 -25.61 -3.24
N ILE A 383 -22.76 -26.03 -2.62
CA ILE A 383 -21.56 -26.48 -3.33
C ILE A 383 -21.68 -27.97 -3.59
N VAL A 384 -21.46 -28.36 -4.84
CA VAL A 384 -21.41 -29.76 -5.24
C VAL A 384 -20.03 -30.10 -5.77
N THR A 385 -19.63 -31.35 -5.61
CA THR A 385 -18.31 -31.82 -5.97
C THR A 385 -18.40 -32.99 -6.95
N ASN A 386 -17.54 -32.96 -7.97
CA ASN A 386 -17.32 -34.06 -8.90
C ASN A 386 -15.87 -34.53 -8.73
N PRO A 387 -15.65 -35.62 -7.97
CA PRO A 387 -14.32 -36.11 -7.67
C PRO A 387 -13.54 -36.48 -8.94
N GLY A 388 -12.31 -35.98 -9.05
CA GLY A 388 -11.40 -36.29 -10.16
C GLY A 388 -11.47 -35.31 -11.34
N THR A 389 -12.44 -34.39 -11.40
CA THR A 389 -12.46 -33.32 -12.40
C THR A 389 -11.69 -32.08 -11.93
N LYS A 390 -11.42 -31.16 -12.86
CA LYS A 390 -10.77 -29.87 -12.63
C LYS A 390 -11.65 -28.71 -13.15
N PRO A 391 -12.17 -27.80 -12.29
CA PRO A 391 -12.14 -27.85 -10.83
C PRO A 391 -13.01 -29.01 -10.28
N SER A 392 -12.75 -29.42 -9.04
CA SER A 392 -13.52 -30.48 -8.37
C SER A 392 -14.92 -30.00 -7.98
N SER A 393 -15.06 -28.75 -7.53
CA SER A 393 -16.27 -28.29 -6.85
C SER A 393 -16.81 -26.99 -7.46
N VAL A 394 -18.13 -26.91 -7.57
CA VAL A 394 -18.85 -25.79 -8.21
C VAL A 394 -20.12 -25.48 -7.42
N ARG A 395 -20.50 -24.21 -7.36
CA ARG A 395 -21.77 -23.75 -6.78
C ARG A 395 -22.94 -23.94 -7.74
N ILE A 396 -24.06 -24.48 -7.27
CA ILE A 396 -25.31 -24.53 -8.02
C ILE A 396 -26.04 -23.19 -7.87
N ASP A 397 -26.27 -22.47 -8.96
CA ASP A 397 -27.11 -21.27 -8.93
C ASP A 397 -28.54 -21.55 -9.42
N GLN A 398 -28.69 -22.42 -10.42
CA GLN A 398 -29.97 -22.96 -10.89
C GLN A 398 -29.78 -24.43 -11.30
N LEU A 399 -30.87 -25.21 -11.25
CA LEU A 399 -30.92 -26.60 -11.67
C LEU A 399 -32.11 -26.76 -12.60
N ASP A 400 -31.84 -27.10 -13.86
CA ASP A 400 -32.85 -27.17 -14.91
C ASP A 400 -33.09 -28.63 -15.31
N ARG A 401 -34.35 -29.04 -15.37
CA ARG A 401 -34.77 -30.40 -15.79
C ARG A 401 -35.22 -30.49 -17.24
N GLU A 402 -35.22 -29.39 -17.98
CA GLU A 402 -35.74 -29.37 -19.35
C GLU A 402 -34.88 -30.25 -20.27
N GLN A 403 -35.54 -31.17 -20.99
CA GLN A 403 -34.89 -32.07 -21.93
C GLN A 403 -35.02 -31.53 -23.36
N PHE A 404 -33.89 -31.40 -24.05
CA PHE A 404 -33.87 -30.97 -25.45
C PHE A 404 -34.39 -32.04 -26.41
N ASN A 405 -34.28 -33.32 -26.05
CA ASN A 405 -34.77 -34.45 -26.84
C ASN A 405 -35.59 -35.40 -25.95
N PRO A 406 -36.90 -35.59 -26.20
CA PRO A 406 -37.76 -36.46 -25.40
C PRO A 406 -37.41 -37.96 -25.52
N ASP A 407 -36.65 -38.37 -26.53
CA ASP A 407 -36.29 -39.78 -26.76
C ASP A 407 -35.09 -40.24 -25.93
N VAL A 408 -34.29 -39.30 -25.37
CA VAL A 408 -33.09 -39.60 -24.58
C VAL A 408 -33.17 -38.88 -23.24
N ILE A 409 -33.42 -39.64 -22.18
CA ILE A 409 -33.44 -39.10 -20.81
C ILE A 409 -32.01 -38.68 -20.42
N THR A 410 -31.79 -37.39 -20.28
CA THR A 410 -30.52 -36.81 -19.81
C THR A 410 -30.62 -36.39 -18.34
N PHE A 411 -29.48 -36.34 -17.67
CA PHE A 411 -29.36 -35.74 -16.35
C PHE A 411 -29.77 -34.25 -16.38
N PRO A 412 -30.36 -33.70 -15.31
CA PRO A 412 -30.60 -32.27 -15.17
C PRO A 412 -29.32 -31.44 -15.35
N ILE A 413 -29.47 -30.21 -15.84
CA ILE A 413 -28.37 -29.30 -16.09
C ILE A 413 -28.17 -28.37 -14.88
N ILE A 414 -26.95 -28.33 -14.38
CA ILE A 414 -26.50 -27.34 -13.40
C ILE A 414 -26.13 -26.08 -14.17
N VAL A 415 -26.77 -24.97 -13.82
CA VAL A 415 -26.39 -23.65 -14.30
C VAL A 415 -25.58 -22.95 -13.21
N HIS A 416 -24.35 -22.60 -13.57
CA HIS A 416 -23.41 -21.88 -12.71
C HIS A 416 -23.07 -20.52 -13.32
N PHE A 417 -23.25 -19.45 -12.55
CA PHE A 417 -22.79 -18.11 -12.92
C PHE A 417 -21.38 -17.90 -12.37
N GLY A 418 -20.41 -18.10 -13.25
CA GLY A 418 -18.99 -17.92 -12.97
C GLY A 418 -18.45 -16.56 -13.36
N ILE A 419 -17.23 -16.27 -12.92
CA ILE A 419 -16.47 -15.09 -13.31
C ILE A 419 -15.19 -15.56 -13.99
N ARG A 420 -15.04 -15.22 -15.26
CA ARG A 420 -13.80 -15.48 -15.99
C ARG A 420 -12.63 -14.68 -15.39
N PRO A 421 -11.42 -15.27 -15.29
CA PRO A 421 -10.21 -14.54 -14.94
C PRO A 421 -10.02 -13.30 -15.82
N ALA A 422 -9.53 -12.22 -15.21
CA ALA A 422 -9.41 -10.94 -15.89
C ALA A 422 -8.48 -11.01 -17.11
N GLN A 423 -7.42 -11.83 -17.06
CA GLN A 423 -6.48 -12.07 -18.15
C GLN A 423 -7.13 -12.60 -19.43
N LEU A 424 -8.27 -13.28 -19.31
CA LEU A 424 -8.98 -13.94 -20.43
C LEU A 424 -10.27 -13.21 -20.83
N SER A 425 -10.60 -12.16 -20.09
CA SER A 425 -11.67 -11.24 -20.43
C SER A 425 -11.14 -10.13 -21.35
N TYR A 426 -12.03 -9.24 -21.79
CA TYR A 426 -11.64 -8.01 -22.49
C TYR A 426 -10.53 -7.22 -21.77
N ALA A 427 -10.38 -7.34 -20.44
CA ALA A 427 -9.35 -6.63 -19.68
C ALA A 427 -7.92 -7.12 -20.00
N GLY A 428 -7.75 -8.39 -20.36
CA GLY A 428 -6.46 -8.97 -20.73
C GLY A 428 -6.09 -8.79 -22.20
N ASP A 429 -7.06 -8.50 -23.07
CA ASP A 429 -6.83 -8.31 -24.51
C ASP A 429 -5.88 -7.11 -24.77
N PRO A 430 -4.70 -7.34 -25.40
CA PRO A 430 -3.76 -6.27 -25.74
C PRO A 430 -4.39 -5.18 -26.62
N GLN A 431 -5.31 -5.55 -27.53
CA GLN A 431 -6.00 -4.59 -28.39
C GLN A 431 -6.92 -3.69 -27.57
N TYR A 432 -7.74 -4.28 -26.69
CA TYR A 432 -8.57 -3.54 -25.75
C TYR A 432 -7.73 -2.62 -24.84
N GLN A 433 -6.65 -3.11 -24.25
CA GLN A 433 -5.78 -2.30 -23.38
C GLN A 433 -5.17 -1.11 -24.13
N LYS A 434 -4.68 -1.33 -25.35
CA LYS A 434 -4.12 -0.27 -26.21
C LYS A 434 -5.20 0.75 -26.57
N LEU A 435 -6.39 0.28 -26.95
CA LEU A 435 -7.53 1.14 -27.29
C LEU A 435 -8.04 1.92 -26.07
N TRP A 436 -8.10 1.31 -24.90
CA TRP A 436 -8.49 1.95 -23.64
C TRP A 436 -7.48 3.02 -23.22
N LYS A 437 -6.18 2.70 -23.24
CA LYS A 437 -5.10 3.67 -22.98
C LYS A 437 -5.19 4.84 -23.96
N SER A 438 -5.46 4.57 -25.24
CA SER A 438 -5.66 5.56 -26.29
C SER A 438 -6.92 6.42 -26.07
N TYR A 439 -8.05 5.82 -25.69
CA TYR A 439 -9.27 6.54 -25.33
C TYR A 439 -9.06 7.47 -24.13
N VAL A 440 -8.46 6.97 -23.04
CA VAL A 440 -8.18 7.77 -21.84
C VAL A 440 -7.20 8.91 -22.15
N LYS A 441 -6.16 8.65 -22.96
CA LYS A 441 -5.22 9.68 -23.42
C LYS A 441 -5.95 10.75 -24.23
N LEU A 442 -6.74 10.38 -25.24
CA LEU A 442 -7.50 11.32 -26.06
C LEU A 442 -8.50 12.13 -25.23
N ARG A 443 -9.22 11.49 -24.31
CA ARG A 443 -10.14 12.18 -23.38
C ARG A 443 -9.41 13.24 -22.55
N HIS A 444 -8.22 12.91 -22.06
CA HIS A 444 -7.37 13.84 -21.31
C HIS A 444 -6.83 14.97 -22.21
N LEU A 445 -6.44 14.67 -23.44
CA LEU A 445 -6.00 15.68 -24.42
C LEU A 445 -7.14 16.66 -24.73
N LEU A 446 -8.35 16.17 -24.96
CA LEU A 446 -9.52 17.00 -25.26
C LEU A 446 -9.92 17.89 -24.09
N ALA A 447 -9.80 17.40 -22.85
CA ALA A 447 -10.04 18.21 -21.65
C ALA A 447 -9.04 19.39 -21.54
N ASN A 448 -7.83 19.21 -22.05
CA ASN A 448 -6.74 20.18 -21.93
C ASN A 448 -6.48 20.99 -23.20
N SER A 449 -7.20 20.69 -24.29
CA SER A 449 -7.05 21.37 -25.56
C SER A 449 -7.80 22.72 -25.53
N PRO A 450 -7.19 23.82 -26.01
CA PRO A 450 -7.82 25.14 -25.98
C PRO A 450 -9.06 25.23 -26.88
N LYS A 451 -9.12 24.42 -27.95
CA LYS A 451 -10.28 24.29 -28.83
C LYS A 451 -10.49 22.83 -29.21
N VAL A 452 -11.63 22.27 -28.84
CA VAL A 452 -12.01 20.90 -29.18
C VAL A 452 -12.65 20.88 -30.57
N LYS A 453 -11.99 20.24 -31.55
CA LYS A 453 -12.55 20.08 -32.91
C LYS A 453 -13.67 19.04 -32.90
N GLN A 454 -14.69 19.23 -33.76
CA GLN A 454 -15.80 18.28 -33.87
C GLN A 454 -15.33 16.88 -34.31
N THR A 455 -14.30 16.83 -35.17
CA THR A 455 -13.67 15.58 -35.60
C THR A 455 -13.04 14.81 -34.45
N ASP A 456 -12.47 15.48 -33.45
CA ASP A 456 -11.86 14.81 -32.30
C ASP A 456 -12.90 14.27 -31.33
N LYS A 457 -14.05 14.95 -31.18
CA LYS A 457 -15.21 14.41 -30.47
C LYS A 457 -15.77 13.16 -31.14
N GLN A 458 -15.86 13.18 -32.48
CA GLN A 458 -16.28 12.01 -33.26
C GLN A 458 -15.31 10.85 -33.09
N LYS A 459 -13.99 11.10 -33.14
CA LYS A 459 -12.97 10.07 -32.87
C LYS A 459 -13.09 9.48 -31.46
N LEU A 460 -13.35 10.31 -30.45
CA LEU A 460 -13.54 9.85 -29.08
C LEU A 460 -14.78 8.94 -28.98
N ALA A 461 -15.90 9.36 -29.58
CA ALA A 461 -17.13 8.59 -29.62
C ALA A 461 -16.95 7.26 -30.36
N GLN A 462 -16.26 7.25 -31.51
CA GLN A 462 -15.92 6.04 -32.25
C GLN A 462 -15.06 5.07 -31.43
N ARG A 463 -14.07 5.58 -30.70
CA ARG A 463 -13.24 4.75 -29.80
C ARG A 463 -14.06 4.18 -28.63
N GLU A 464 -14.99 4.97 -28.09
CA GLU A 464 -15.90 4.53 -27.04
C GLU A 464 -16.84 3.43 -27.53
N GLU A 465 -17.41 3.60 -28.71
CA GLU A 465 -18.26 2.59 -29.37
C GLU A 465 -17.47 1.32 -29.67
N ALA A 466 -16.23 1.42 -30.18
CA ALA A 466 -15.35 0.27 -30.37
C ALA A 466 -15.03 -0.46 -29.06
N LEU A 467 -14.76 0.29 -27.97
CA LEU A 467 -14.57 -0.28 -26.63
C LEU A 467 -15.83 -0.99 -26.12
N GLN A 468 -17.01 -0.41 -26.34
CA GLN A 468 -18.29 -1.03 -25.99
C GLN A 468 -18.55 -2.30 -26.81
N LYS A 469 -18.26 -2.28 -28.11
CA LYS A 469 -18.38 -3.45 -29.00
C LYS A 469 -17.52 -4.62 -28.52
N ILE A 470 -16.28 -4.35 -28.09
CA ILE A 470 -15.40 -5.39 -27.51
C ILE A 470 -15.96 -5.89 -26.18
N ARG A 471 -16.46 -5.01 -25.30
CA ARG A 471 -17.06 -5.40 -24.02
C ARG A 471 -18.33 -6.23 -24.16
N GLN A 472 -19.14 -5.96 -25.20
CA GLN A 472 -20.40 -6.66 -25.43
C GLN A 472 -20.20 -8.04 -26.07
N LYS A 473 -19.06 -8.30 -26.71
CA LYS A 473 -18.73 -9.59 -27.34
C LYS A 473 -18.76 -10.71 -26.29
N ASN A 474 -19.72 -11.64 -26.41
CA ASN A 474 -19.94 -12.71 -25.43
C ASN A 474 -18.68 -13.52 -25.13
N THR A 475 -17.86 -13.80 -26.15
CA THR A 475 -16.59 -14.53 -25.99
C THR A 475 -15.53 -13.81 -25.17
N MET A 476 -15.71 -12.54 -24.84
CA MET A 476 -14.77 -11.74 -24.03
C MET A 476 -15.41 -11.17 -22.75
N ARG A 477 -16.68 -11.49 -22.49
CA ARG A 477 -17.36 -11.06 -21.27
C ARG A 477 -16.72 -11.73 -20.06
N ARG A 478 -16.75 -11.01 -18.94
CA ARG A 478 -16.20 -11.48 -17.68
C ARG A 478 -17.19 -12.35 -16.91
N GLU A 479 -18.47 -11.99 -16.97
CA GLU A 479 -19.56 -12.82 -16.45
C GLU A 479 -19.86 -13.90 -17.49
N VAL A 480 -19.85 -15.15 -17.04
CA VAL A 480 -20.11 -16.31 -17.89
C VAL A 480 -21.14 -17.20 -17.22
N THR A 481 -22.08 -17.67 -18.02
CA THR A 481 -23.00 -18.73 -17.61
C THR A 481 -22.42 -20.05 -18.11
N VAL A 482 -22.25 -20.99 -17.19
CA VAL A 482 -21.72 -22.32 -17.48
C VAL A 482 -22.84 -23.32 -17.22
N GLU A 483 -23.08 -24.17 -18.21
CA GLU A 483 -24.07 -25.25 -18.15
C GLU A 483 -23.32 -26.58 -18.05
N LEU A 484 -23.59 -27.35 -17.00
CA LEU A 484 -22.92 -28.62 -16.71
C LEU A 484 -23.97 -29.72 -16.54
N SER A 485 -23.69 -30.92 -17.04
CA SER A 485 -24.50 -32.10 -16.66
C SER A 485 -24.35 -32.35 -15.16
N SER A 486 -25.46 -32.64 -14.46
CA SER A 486 -25.42 -33.04 -13.04
C SER A 486 -24.89 -34.46 -12.81
N GLN A 487 -24.56 -35.19 -13.87
CA GLN A 487 -24.01 -36.55 -13.77
C GLN A 487 -22.70 -36.58 -12.98
N GLY A 488 -22.61 -37.50 -12.01
CA GLY A 488 -21.41 -37.72 -11.20
C GLY A 488 -21.17 -36.67 -10.10
N PHE A 489 -22.03 -35.66 -9.96
CA PHE A 489 -21.94 -34.68 -8.87
C PHE A 489 -22.51 -35.22 -7.56
N TRP A 490 -21.85 -34.86 -6.46
CA TRP A 490 -22.22 -35.21 -5.10
C TRP A 490 -22.55 -33.95 -4.31
N LYS A 491 -23.61 -34.03 -3.50
CA LYS A 491 -23.98 -32.98 -2.56
C LYS A 491 -22.97 -32.96 -1.42
N THR A 492 -22.58 -31.77 -0.97
CA THR A 492 -21.66 -31.62 0.18
C THR A 492 -22.37 -31.19 1.46
N GLY A 493 -23.56 -30.58 1.35
CA GLY A 493 -24.23 -29.89 2.46
C GLY A 493 -23.62 -28.52 2.80
N ILE A 494 -22.52 -28.12 2.17
CA ILE A 494 -21.86 -26.84 2.40
C ILE A 494 -22.39 -25.81 1.39
N ARG A 495 -22.67 -24.58 1.86
CA ARG A 495 -23.05 -23.45 0.99
C ARG A 495 -21.91 -22.44 0.83
N SER A 496 -22.15 -21.44 -0.02
CA SER A 496 -21.15 -20.42 -0.38
C SER A 496 -20.68 -19.52 0.77
N ASP A 497 -21.42 -19.44 1.88
CA ASP A 497 -21.09 -18.64 3.08
C ASP A 497 -19.84 -19.16 3.80
N VAL A 498 -19.73 -20.48 3.96
CA VAL A 498 -18.55 -21.15 4.54
C VAL A 498 -17.32 -20.88 3.68
N CYS A 499 -17.46 -21.02 2.36
CA CYS A 499 -16.39 -20.76 1.40
C CYS A 499 -15.90 -19.31 1.50
N GLN A 500 -16.82 -18.34 1.59
CA GLN A 500 -16.47 -16.92 1.69
C GLN A 500 -15.65 -16.61 2.95
N HIS A 501 -15.98 -17.22 4.10
CA HIS A 501 -15.20 -17.08 5.34
C HIS A 501 -13.85 -17.82 5.25
N ALA A 502 -13.83 -19.02 4.68
CA ALA A 502 -12.60 -19.80 4.49
C ALA A 502 -11.53 -19.03 3.71
N MET A 503 -11.93 -18.25 2.70
CA MET A 503 -11.00 -17.45 1.88
C MET A 503 -10.36 -16.27 2.63
N MET A 504 -10.84 -15.92 3.83
CA MET A 504 -10.25 -14.86 4.66
C MET A 504 -9.20 -15.41 5.64
N LEU A 505 -9.23 -16.71 5.95
CA LEU A 505 -8.30 -17.35 6.89
C LEU A 505 -6.83 -17.29 6.42
N PRO A 506 -6.50 -17.48 5.12
CA PRO A 506 -5.13 -17.38 4.65
C PRO A 506 -4.51 -15.99 4.85
N VAL A 507 -5.31 -14.93 4.74
CA VAL A 507 -4.87 -13.55 5.04
C VAL A 507 -4.53 -13.42 6.52
N LEU A 508 -5.41 -13.90 7.40
CA LEU A 508 -5.20 -13.84 8.85
C LEU A 508 -3.99 -14.67 9.30
N THR A 509 -3.87 -15.90 8.80
CA THR A 509 -2.73 -16.77 9.15
C THR A 509 -1.40 -16.19 8.67
N HIS A 510 -1.36 -15.62 7.47
CA HIS A 510 -0.18 -14.88 6.98
C HIS A 510 0.16 -13.70 7.92
N HIS A 511 -0.84 -12.91 8.32
CA HIS A 511 -0.67 -11.76 9.22
C HIS A 511 -0.11 -12.17 10.58
N ILE A 512 -0.68 -13.21 11.21
CA ILE A 512 -0.21 -13.71 12.50
C ILE A 512 1.23 -14.23 12.41
N ARG A 513 1.52 -15.09 11.43
CA ARG A 513 2.87 -15.64 11.21
C ARG A 513 3.88 -14.55 10.93
N TYR A 514 3.49 -13.53 10.17
CA TYR A 514 4.36 -12.40 9.89
C TYR A 514 4.68 -11.60 11.14
N HIS A 515 3.69 -11.29 11.97
CA HIS A 515 3.96 -10.56 13.21
C HIS A 515 4.80 -11.36 14.21
N GLN A 516 4.63 -12.69 14.28
CA GLN A 516 5.51 -13.57 15.06
C GLN A 516 6.94 -13.55 14.53
N CYS A 517 7.12 -13.56 13.21
CA CYS A 517 8.41 -13.40 12.55
C CYS A 517 9.04 -12.03 12.87
N LEU A 518 8.25 -10.95 12.86
CA LEU A 518 8.73 -9.62 13.26
C LEU A 518 9.18 -9.56 14.73
N MET A 519 8.63 -10.39 15.63
CA MET A 519 9.13 -10.47 17.01
C MET A 519 10.54 -11.05 17.09
N HIS A 520 10.92 -11.88 16.12
CA HIS A 520 12.30 -12.32 15.97
C HIS A 520 13.18 -11.21 15.39
N LEU A 521 12.65 -10.43 14.44
CA LEU A 521 13.37 -9.28 13.88
C LEU A 521 13.69 -8.21 14.94
N ASP A 522 12.77 -7.92 15.88
CA ASP A 522 13.04 -6.99 16.99
C ASP A 522 14.30 -7.38 17.78
N LYS A 523 14.49 -8.69 18.01
CA LYS A 523 15.67 -9.22 18.72
C LYS A 523 16.95 -9.02 17.91
N LEU A 524 16.88 -9.17 16.59
CA LEU A 524 18.02 -8.92 15.68
C LEU A 524 18.36 -7.43 15.60
N ILE A 525 17.33 -6.58 15.54
CA ILE A 525 17.50 -5.12 15.55
C ILE A 525 18.10 -4.69 16.88
N GLY A 526 17.67 -5.30 18.00
CA GLY A 526 18.04 -4.90 19.36
C GLY A 526 17.24 -3.70 19.87
N TYR A 527 16.05 -3.48 19.30
CA TYR A 527 15.02 -2.52 19.71
C TYR A 527 13.65 -3.17 19.47
N THR A 528 12.73 -3.06 20.42
CA THR A 528 11.41 -3.70 20.33
C THR A 528 10.34 -2.66 20.10
N PHE A 529 9.72 -2.69 18.92
CA PHE A 529 8.66 -1.75 18.54
C PHE A 529 7.40 -1.94 19.39
N GLN A 530 6.84 -0.84 19.89
CA GLN A 530 5.57 -0.82 20.61
C GLN A 530 4.40 -0.87 19.63
N ASP A 531 4.43 -0.05 18.58
CA ASP A 531 3.53 -0.06 17.44
C ASP A 531 4.00 -1.06 16.37
N ARG A 532 3.43 -2.25 16.43
CA ARG A 532 3.67 -3.32 15.45
C ARG A 532 3.22 -2.94 14.04
N CYS A 533 2.23 -2.05 13.90
CA CYS A 533 1.75 -1.61 12.59
C CYS A 533 2.80 -0.77 11.88
N LEU A 534 3.52 0.08 12.63
CA LEU A 534 4.60 0.91 12.09
C LEU A 534 5.76 0.05 11.58
N LEU A 535 6.18 -0.97 12.33
CA LEU A 535 7.21 -1.92 11.89
C LEU A 535 6.78 -2.69 10.64
N GLN A 536 5.53 -3.19 10.61
CA GLN A 536 4.98 -3.83 9.41
C GLN A 536 4.99 -2.87 8.21
N LEU A 537 4.61 -1.61 8.42
CA LEU A 537 4.59 -0.58 7.38
C LEU A 537 6.00 -0.31 6.85
N ALA A 538 7.01 -0.19 7.72
CA ALA A 538 8.41 0.00 7.35
C ALA A 538 8.95 -1.13 6.46
N MET A 539 8.50 -2.36 6.71
CA MET A 539 8.87 -3.56 5.94
C MET A 539 8.03 -3.77 4.66
N THR A 540 7.04 -2.91 4.39
CA THR A 540 6.12 -3.06 3.26
C THR A 540 6.63 -2.32 2.02
N HIS A 541 7.12 -3.07 1.04
CA HIS A 541 7.57 -2.50 -0.24
C HIS A 541 6.37 -2.04 -1.11
N PRO A 542 6.48 -0.96 -1.91
CA PRO A 542 5.38 -0.44 -2.75
C PRO A 542 4.83 -1.43 -3.79
N SER A 543 5.63 -2.40 -4.20
CA SER A 543 5.19 -3.49 -5.11
C SER A 543 4.29 -4.50 -4.40
N HIS A 544 4.32 -4.58 -3.08
CA HIS A 544 3.54 -5.56 -2.32
C HIS A 544 2.08 -5.14 -2.21
N HIS A 545 1.19 -6.07 -2.59
CA HIS A 545 -0.25 -5.90 -2.47
C HIS A 545 -0.79 -7.11 -1.72
N LEU A 546 -1.13 -6.92 -0.45
CA LEU A 546 -1.72 -7.97 0.37
C LEU A 546 -3.12 -8.28 -0.15
N ASN A 547 -3.22 -9.30 -1.01
CA ASN A 547 -4.49 -9.72 -1.58
C ASN A 547 -5.13 -10.87 -0.79
N PHE A 548 -4.41 -11.98 -0.62
CA PHE A 548 -4.97 -13.23 -0.08
C PHE A 548 -4.06 -13.99 0.90
N GLY A 549 -2.83 -13.52 1.17
CA GLY A 549 -1.87 -14.26 2.01
C GLY A 549 -1.36 -15.59 1.40
N MET A 550 -1.83 -15.94 0.20
CA MET A 550 -1.47 -17.13 -0.58
C MET A 550 -1.48 -16.79 -2.08
N ASN A 551 -1.33 -17.80 -2.94
CA ASN A 551 -1.42 -17.65 -4.39
C ASN A 551 -2.72 -16.91 -4.80
N PRO A 552 -2.63 -15.68 -5.36
CA PRO A 552 -3.81 -14.88 -5.66
C PRO A 552 -4.74 -15.48 -6.71
N ASP A 553 -4.22 -16.30 -7.62
CA ASP A 553 -5.04 -16.93 -8.66
C ASP A 553 -5.84 -18.08 -8.09
N HIS A 554 -5.23 -18.91 -7.22
CA HIS A 554 -5.96 -19.96 -6.50
C HIS A 554 -7.14 -19.37 -5.76
N ALA A 555 -6.91 -18.29 -5.02
CA ALA A 555 -7.96 -17.63 -4.27
C ALA A 555 -9.09 -17.06 -5.15
N ARG A 556 -8.75 -16.51 -6.33
CA ARG A 556 -9.75 -15.97 -7.27
C ARG A 556 -10.56 -17.08 -7.94
N ASN A 557 -9.91 -18.17 -8.33
CA ASN A 557 -10.55 -19.32 -8.96
C ASN A 557 -11.55 -19.95 -7.97
N SER A 558 -11.13 -20.22 -6.73
CA SER A 558 -12.01 -20.80 -5.70
C SER A 558 -13.17 -19.87 -5.33
N LEU A 559 -12.95 -18.55 -5.25
CA LEU A 559 -14.03 -17.58 -5.05
C LEU A 559 -15.01 -17.51 -6.24
N SER A 560 -14.53 -17.68 -7.48
CA SER A 560 -15.42 -17.74 -8.65
C SER A 560 -16.28 -19.00 -8.62
N ASN A 561 -15.64 -20.15 -8.39
CA ASN A 561 -16.29 -21.45 -8.47
C ASN A 561 -17.24 -21.71 -7.28
N CYS A 562 -16.85 -21.32 -6.07
CA CYS A 562 -17.53 -21.68 -4.82
C CYS A 562 -17.97 -20.47 -3.96
N GLY A 563 -17.58 -19.24 -4.31
CA GLY A 563 -17.95 -18.04 -3.55
C GLY A 563 -19.39 -17.58 -3.79
N ILE A 564 -19.75 -16.42 -3.24
CA ILE A 564 -21.08 -15.83 -3.44
C ILE A 564 -21.26 -15.29 -4.87
N ARG A 565 -22.48 -15.42 -5.43
CA ARG A 565 -22.78 -15.04 -6.82
C ARG A 565 -22.52 -13.57 -7.14
N GLN A 566 -23.05 -12.65 -6.33
CA GLN A 566 -22.93 -11.20 -6.56
C GLN A 566 -22.44 -10.51 -5.29
N PRO A 567 -21.11 -10.38 -5.10
CA PRO A 567 -20.58 -9.60 -4.00
C PRO A 567 -20.91 -8.12 -4.20
N LYS A 568 -21.24 -7.43 -3.10
CA LYS A 568 -21.39 -5.97 -3.09
C LYS A 568 -20.01 -5.34 -3.22
N TYR A 569 -19.86 -4.46 -4.21
CA TYR A 569 -18.64 -3.69 -4.42
C TYR A 569 -18.78 -2.28 -3.83
N GLY A 570 -17.78 -1.87 -3.06
CA GLY A 570 -17.62 -0.50 -2.59
C GLY A 570 -17.15 0.47 -3.68
N ASP A 571 -16.98 1.74 -3.31
CA ASP A 571 -16.51 2.77 -4.23
C ASP A 571 -15.03 2.56 -4.59
N ARG A 572 -14.71 2.58 -5.89
CA ARG A 572 -13.33 2.49 -6.40
C ARG A 572 -12.46 3.66 -5.94
N LYS A 573 -13.05 4.74 -5.41
CA LYS A 573 -12.32 5.86 -4.82
C LYS A 573 -11.37 5.46 -3.70
N VAL A 574 -11.65 4.38 -2.96
CA VAL A 574 -10.77 3.88 -1.88
C VAL A 574 -9.36 3.60 -2.41
N HIS A 575 -9.25 2.88 -3.54
CA HIS A 575 -7.95 2.63 -4.18
C HIS A 575 -7.32 3.91 -4.75
N HIS A 576 -8.14 4.84 -5.25
CA HIS A 576 -7.63 6.11 -5.77
C HIS A 576 -7.04 7.01 -4.68
N MET A 577 -7.60 6.96 -3.47
CA MET A 577 -7.08 7.71 -2.33
C MET A 577 -5.75 7.13 -1.82
N HIS A 578 -5.59 5.81 -1.82
CA HIS A 578 -4.40 5.17 -1.24
C HIS A 578 -3.19 5.04 -2.17
N MET A 579 -3.37 5.02 -3.50
CA MET A 579 -2.31 4.56 -4.42
C MET A 579 -1.91 5.53 -5.54
N ARG A 580 -2.73 6.54 -5.85
CA ARG A 580 -2.55 7.29 -7.12
C ARG A 580 -1.68 8.53 -6.95
N LYS A 581 -0.36 8.36 -7.09
CA LYS A 581 0.63 9.46 -7.18
C LYS A 581 0.77 10.10 -8.58
N LYS A 582 0.40 9.38 -9.66
CA LYS A 582 0.72 9.79 -11.05
C LYS A 582 -0.36 10.66 -11.71
N GLY A 583 0.07 11.82 -12.23
CA GLY A 583 -0.70 12.70 -13.11
C GLY A 583 -0.76 14.15 -12.61
N ILE A 584 -0.81 15.12 -13.52
CA ILE A 584 -0.78 16.55 -13.16
C ILE A 584 -1.97 16.97 -12.28
N ASN A 585 -3.16 16.43 -12.54
CA ASN A 585 -4.36 16.74 -11.76
C ASN A 585 -4.28 16.18 -10.32
N THR A 586 -3.73 14.98 -10.14
CA THR A 586 -3.56 14.37 -8.83
C THR A 586 -2.45 15.06 -8.05
N LEU A 587 -1.33 15.36 -8.71
CA LEU A 587 -0.23 16.13 -8.13
C LEU A 587 -0.76 17.45 -7.56
N ILE A 588 -1.50 18.22 -8.35
CA ILE A 588 -1.97 19.55 -7.93
C ILE A 588 -3.04 19.45 -6.85
N ASN A 589 -3.93 18.47 -6.93
CA ASN A 589 -4.93 18.26 -5.87
C ASN A 589 -4.29 17.87 -4.53
N ILE A 590 -3.18 17.11 -4.55
CA ILE A 590 -2.46 16.71 -3.35
C ILE A 590 -1.61 17.88 -2.84
N MET A 591 -0.78 18.48 -3.70
CA MET A 591 0.07 19.64 -3.36
C MET A 591 -0.74 20.86 -2.92
N SER A 592 -2.03 20.96 -3.26
CA SER A 592 -2.89 22.01 -2.74
C SER A 592 -3.45 21.72 -1.36
N ARG A 593 -3.26 20.52 -0.77
CA ARG A 593 -3.74 20.26 0.59
C ARG A 593 -2.77 20.92 1.55
N LEU A 594 -3.29 21.76 2.41
CA LEU A 594 -2.52 22.32 3.52
C LEU A 594 -2.24 21.23 4.56
N GLY A 595 -1.22 21.48 5.39
CA GLY A 595 -0.85 20.59 6.48
C GLY A 595 -1.98 20.44 7.49
N GLN A 596 -1.91 19.36 8.27
CA GLN A 596 -2.80 19.11 9.39
C GLN A 596 -2.07 19.43 10.69
N ASP A 597 -2.74 20.10 11.62
CA ASP A 597 -2.17 20.44 12.93
C ASP A 597 -2.12 19.22 13.86
N ASP A 598 -3.04 18.26 13.67
CA ASP A 598 -3.12 17.03 14.45
C ASP A 598 -2.49 15.85 13.68
N PRO A 599 -1.51 15.13 14.24
CA PRO A 599 -0.84 14.02 13.58
C PRO A 599 -1.80 12.83 13.40
N THR A 600 -2.50 12.78 12.27
CA THR A 600 -3.28 11.60 11.90
C THR A 600 -2.41 10.56 11.19
N PRO A 601 -2.63 9.25 11.41
CA PRO A 601 -1.87 8.21 10.73
C PRO A 601 -2.06 8.31 9.22
N SER A 602 -0.97 8.10 8.49
CA SER A 602 -0.99 8.12 7.03
C SER A 602 -1.91 7.03 6.48
N ARG A 603 -2.66 7.36 5.43
CA ARG A 603 -3.48 6.41 4.67
C ARG A 603 -2.68 5.65 3.59
N ILE A 604 -1.38 5.93 3.49
CA ILE A 604 -0.48 5.34 2.49
C ILE A 604 0.14 4.09 3.11
N ASN A 605 -0.15 2.93 2.50
CA ASN A 605 0.19 1.62 3.05
C ASN A 605 1.53 1.06 2.52
N HIS A 606 2.55 1.90 2.34
CA HIS A 606 3.89 1.49 1.91
C HIS A 606 4.99 2.36 2.54
N ASN A 607 6.22 1.87 2.56
CA ASN A 607 7.32 2.45 3.32
C ASN A 607 8.00 3.70 2.71
N GLU A 608 7.68 4.13 1.47
CA GLU A 608 8.34 5.29 0.81
C GLU A 608 8.41 6.57 1.69
N ARG A 609 7.41 6.84 2.53
CA ARG A 609 7.47 8.02 3.42
C ARG A 609 8.47 7.84 4.56
N LEU A 610 8.58 6.62 5.09
CA LEU A 610 9.53 6.28 6.14
C LEU A 610 10.95 6.24 5.57
N GLU A 611 11.12 5.77 4.33
CA GLU A 611 12.37 5.89 3.58
C GLU A 611 12.81 7.35 3.48
N PHE A 612 11.91 8.26 3.08
CA PHE A 612 12.20 9.70 3.03
C PHE A 612 12.66 10.29 4.38
N LEU A 613 12.05 9.86 5.49
CA LEU A 613 12.47 10.28 6.83
C LEU A 613 13.81 9.65 7.22
N GLY A 614 13.96 8.35 6.96
CA GLY A 614 15.16 7.58 7.29
C GLY A 614 16.41 8.02 6.56
N ASP A 615 16.28 8.38 5.28
CA ASP A 615 17.35 8.99 4.47
C ASP A 615 17.90 10.24 5.17
N ALA A 616 17.03 11.17 5.56
CA ALA A 616 17.43 12.37 6.29
C ALA A 616 18.05 12.08 7.67
N VAL A 617 17.56 11.05 8.38
CA VAL A 617 18.14 10.63 9.67
C VAL A 617 19.54 10.05 9.48
N VAL A 618 19.74 9.17 8.49
CA VAL A 618 21.05 8.57 8.20
C VAL A 618 22.04 9.64 7.74
N GLU A 619 21.64 10.57 6.87
CA GLU A 619 22.46 11.71 6.46
C GLU A 619 22.83 12.62 7.65
N PHE A 620 21.89 12.89 8.55
CA PHE A 620 22.16 13.68 9.74
C PHE A 620 23.14 12.97 10.69
N LEU A 621 22.89 11.70 11.04
CA LEU A 621 23.76 10.92 11.93
C LEU A 621 25.18 10.86 11.37
N THR A 622 25.34 10.48 10.11
CA THR A 622 26.66 10.41 9.47
C THR A 622 27.36 11.77 9.47
N SER A 623 26.66 12.86 9.17
CA SER A 623 27.23 14.21 9.13
C SER A 623 27.69 14.69 10.52
N VAL A 624 26.88 14.47 11.57
CA VAL A 624 27.23 14.81 12.96
C VAL A 624 28.45 14.02 13.42
N HIS A 625 28.45 12.70 13.26
CA HIS A 625 29.56 11.85 13.71
C HIS A 625 30.86 12.19 13.01
N LEU A 626 30.84 12.37 11.68
CA LEU A 626 32.03 12.76 10.92
C LEU A 626 32.53 14.16 11.33
N TYR A 627 31.61 15.09 11.62
CA TYR A 627 31.96 16.43 12.08
C TYR A 627 32.69 16.43 13.43
N TYR A 628 32.20 15.67 14.42
CA TYR A 628 32.81 15.62 15.75
C TYR A 628 34.09 14.77 15.80
N LEU A 629 34.12 13.64 15.08
CA LEU A 629 35.28 12.73 15.09
C LEU A 629 36.49 13.26 14.32
N PHE A 630 36.28 14.14 13.34
CA PHE A 630 37.37 14.70 12.53
C PHE A 630 37.44 16.24 12.58
N PRO A 631 37.84 16.86 13.72
CA PRO A 631 37.84 18.32 13.87
C PRO A 631 38.78 19.07 12.91
N SER A 632 39.86 18.41 12.46
CA SER A 632 40.88 18.97 11.57
C SER A 632 40.60 18.75 10.07
N LEU A 633 39.57 17.98 9.72
CA LEU A 633 39.28 17.63 8.33
C LEU A 633 38.37 18.69 7.67
N GLU A 634 38.69 19.06 6.44
CA GLU A 634 37.90 20.01 5.65
C GLU A 634 36.60 19.39 5.11
N GLU A 635 35.67 20.24 4.66
CA GLU A 635 34.36 19.84 4.11
C GLU A 635 34.49 18.77 3.01
N GLY A 636 35.44 18.92 2.09
CA GLY A 636 35.60 17.99 0.98
C GLY A 636 35.85 16.54 1.43
N GLY A 637 36.63 16.35 2.50
CA GLY A 637 36.86 15.04 3.09
C GLY A 637 35.62 14.49 3.78
N LEU A 638 34.93 15.33 4.57
CA LEU A 638 33.70 14.96 5.28
C LEU A 638 32.58 14.53 4.30
N ALA A 639 32.38 15.32 3.24
CA ALA A 639 31.40 15.02 2.20
C ALA A 639 31.72 13.71 1.47
N THR A 640 33.01 13.45 1.18
CA THR A 640 33.44 12.20 0.55
C THR A 640 33.14 10.99 1.44
N TYR A 641 33.43 11.07 2.74
CA TYR A 641 33.10 10.00 3.69
C TYR A 641 31.60 9.80 3.84
N ARG A 642 30.83 10.88 3.97
CA ARG A 642 29.36 10.82 4.05
C ARG A 642 28.79 10.10 2.83
N THR A 643 29.14 10.53 1.62
CA THR A 643 28.63 9.91 0.39
C THR A 643 29.02 8.44 0.27
N ALA A 644 30.22 8.05 0.71
CA ALA A 644 30.62 6.65 0.73
C ALA A 644 29.80 5.79 1.70
N ILE A 645 29.47 6.33 2.89
CA ILE A 645 28.69 5.61 3.91
C ILE A 645 27.21 5.52 3.54
N VAL A 646 26.63 6.60 3.00
CA VAL A 646 25.19 6.71 2.69
C VAL A 646 24.83 6.09 1.33
N GLN A 647 25.80 5.67 0.52
CA GLN A 647 25.52 5.04 -0.77
C GLN A 647 24.65 3.77 -0.62
N ASN A 648 23.61 3.62 -1.45
CA ASN A 648 22.67 2.48 -1.39
C ASN A 648 23.37 1.11 -1.43
N GLN A 649 24.53 0.98 -2.10
CA GLN A 649 25.29 -0.27 -2.13
C GLN A 649 25.80 -0.67 -0.73
N HIS A 650 26.30 0.31 0.03
CA HIS A 650 26.76 0.09 1.39
C HIS A 650 25.57 -0.13 2.33
N LEU A 651 24.49 0.64 2.20
CA LEU A 651 23.28 0.44 2.99
C LEU A 651 22.64 -0.93 2.74
N ALA A 652 22.65 -1.44 1.50
CA ALA A 652 22.22 -2.81 1.21
C ALA A 652 23.09 -3.88 1.90
N MET A 653 24.40 -3.64 2.00
CA MET A 653 25.32 -4.51 2.76
C MET A 653 24.98 -4.49 4.25
N LEU A 654 24.71 -3.32 4.83
CA LEU A 654 24.28 -3.19 6.24
C LEU A 654 22.92 -3.86 6.48
N ALA A 655 21.96 -3.67 5.57
CA ALA A 655 20.66 -4.32 5.59
C ALA A 655 20.78 -5.85 5.59
N LYS A 656 21.78 -6.40 4.89
CA LYS A 656 22.04 -7.85 4.86
C LYS A 656 22.52 -8.38 6.21
N LYS A 657 23.24 -7.59 7.02
CA LYS A 657 23.63 -7.97 8.39
C LYS A 657 22.43 -8.19 9.32
N LEU A 658 21.32 -7.48 9.07
CA LEU A 658 20.04 -7.66 9.73
C LEU A 658 19.14 -8.72 9.06
N GLU A 659 19.62 -9.40 8.01
CA GLU A 659 18.86 -10.34 7.21
C GLU A 659 17.54 -9.78 6.66
N LEU A 660 17.45 -8.47 6.39
CA LEU A 660 16.19 -7.81 6.00
C LEU A 660 15.56 -8.40 4.73
N ASP A 661 16.34 -9.04 3.85
CA ASP A 661 15.82 -9.74 2.67
C ASP A 661 14.87 -10.89 2.99
N ARG A 662 14.97 -11.47 4.20
CA ARG A 662 14.08 -12.55 4.65
C ARG A 662 12.78 -12.03 5.27
N PHE A 663 12.78 -10.80 5.78
CA PHE A 663 11.65 -10.20 6.49
C PHE A 663 10.82 -9.24 5.62
N MET A 664 11.44 -8.57 4.64
CA MET A 664 10.71 -7.57 3.86
C MET A 664 9.57 -8.19 3.04
N LEU A 665 8.45 -7.47 2.94
CA LEU A 665 7.34 -7.83 2.07
C LEU A 665 7.64 -7.37 0.65
N TYR A 666 8.40 -8.18 -0.10
CA TYR A 666 8.76 -7.94 -1.49
C TYR A 666 7.94 -8.79 -2.47
N ALA A 667 7.49 -8.18 -3.57
CA ALA A 667 6.75 -8.89 -4.61
C ALA A 667 7.67 -9.31 -5.77
N HIS A 668 7.89 -10.62 -5.91
CA HIS A 668 8.44 -11.22 -7.14
C HIS A 668 7.51 -11.00 -8.35
N GLY A 669 7.82 -10.00 -9.17
CA GLY A 669 7.26 -9.86 -10.51
C GLY A 669 8.17 -10.50 -11.56
N PRO A 670 7.69 -10.70 -12.81
CA PRO A 670 8.52 -11.18 -13.91
C PRO A 670 9.78 -10.33 -14.14
N ASP A 671 9.65 -9.01 -13.94
CA ASP A 671 10.72 -8.03 -14.14
C ASP A 671 11.46 -7.63 -12.84
N LEU A 672 10.97 -8.09 -11.68
CA LEU A 672 11.37 -7.62 -10.34
C LEU A 672 12.19 -8.68 -9.57
N CYS A 673 12.77 -9.68 -10.23
CA CYS A 673 13.50 -10.75 -9.54
C CYS A 673 15.03 -10.65 -9.71
N ARG A 674 15.54 -9.49 -10.13
CA ARG A 674 16.98 -9.26 -10.31
C ARG A 674 17.64 -8.92 -8.98
N GLU A 675 18.89 -9.36 -8.82
CA GLU A 675 19.65 -9.12 -7.60
C GLU A 675 19.90 -7.62 -7.34
N SER A 676 20.14 -6.83 -8.40
CA SER A 676 20.29 -5.38 -8.31
C SER A 676 19.08 -4.72 -7.66
N ASP A 677 17.89 -5.09 -8.12
CA ASP A 677 16.63 -4.49 -7.70
C ASP A 677 16.30 -4.89 -6.27
N LEU A 678 16.64 -6.13 -5.88
CA LEU A 678 16.52 -6.59 -4.50
C LEU A 678 17.46 -5.81 -3.57
N ARG A 679 18.74 -5.61 -3.95
CA ARG A 679 19.69 -4.82 -3.14
C ARG A 679 19.23 -3.37 -2.98
N HIS A 680 18.71 -2.75 -4.04
CA HIS A 680 18.09 -1.43 -3.94
C HIS A 680 16.89 -1.42 -2.98
N ALA A 681 15.98 -2.39 -3.09
CA ALA A 681 14.84 -2.51 -2.19
C ALA A 681 15.28 -2.74 -0.72
N MET A 682 16.37 -3.47 -0.48
CA MET A 682 16.95 -3.66 0.85
C MET A 682 17.47 -2.36 1.44
N ALA A 683 18.19 -1.54 0.67
CA ALA A 683 18.71 -0.25 1.11
C ALA A 683 17.57 0.69 1.53
N ASN A 684 16.56 0.84 0.67
CA ASN A 684 15.39 1.68 0.95
C ASN A 684 14.60 1.17 2.17
N CYS A 685 14.46 -0.15 2.32
CA CYS A 685 13.83 -0.76 3.50
C CYS A 685 14.64 -0.51 4.78
N PHE A 686 15.97 -0.50 4.70
CA PHE A 686 16.86 -0.21 5.82
C PHE A 686 16.73 1.24 6.29
N GLU A 687 16.71 2.19 5.36
CA GLU A 687 16.43 3.59 5.67
C GLU A 687 15.03 3.72 6.29
N ALA A 688 14.01 3.11 5.69
CA ALA A 688 12.66 3.12 6.25
C ALA A 688 12.59 2.52 7.67
N LEU A 689 13.37 1.49 7.97
CA LEU A 689 13.49 0.93 9.31
C LEU A 689 14.12 1.94 10.28
N ILE A 690 15.22 2.59 9.90
CA ILE A 690 15.85 3.63 10.74
C ILE A 690 14.89 4.80 10.98
N GLY A 691 14.19 5.24 9.94
CA GLY A 691 13.17 6.29 10.05
C GLY A 691 12.02 5.89 10.99
N ALA A 692 11.62 4.62 10.98
CA ALA A 692 10.60 4.10 11.90
C ALA A 692 11.10 4.04 13.35
N VAL A 693 12.35 3.62 13.59
CA VAL A 693 12.96 3.63 14.94
C VAL A 693 13.08 5.07 15.46
N TYR A 694 13.51 6.01 14.61
CA TYR A 694 13.59 7.43 14.95
C TYR A 694 12.22 8.01 15.36
N LEU A 695 11.17 7.67 14.61
CA LEU A 695 9.83 8.21 14.82
C LEU A 695 9.15 7.69 16.09
N GLU A 696 9.34 6.42 16.44
CA GLU A 696 8.71 5.82 17.63
C GLU A 696 9.56 5.97 18.90
N GLY A 697 10.87 5.75 18.78
CA GLY A 697 11.82 5.85 19.88
C GLY A 697 12.34 7.27 20.01
N SER A 698 13.61 7.47 19.70
CA SER A 698 14.23 8.79 19.60
C SER A 698 15.45 8.75 18.65
N LEU A 699 16.08 9.91 18.50
CA LEU A 699 17.35 10.04 17.79
C LEU A 699 18.46 9.15 18.36
N GLU A 700 18.47 8.94 19.68
CA GLU A 700 19.52 8.17 20.35
C GLU A 700 19.41 6.67 20.05
N GLU A 701 18.19 6.10 20.00
CA GLU A 701 17.99 4.71 19.59
C GLU A 701 18.40 4.49 18.12
N ALA A 702 18.09 5.45 17.23
CA ALA A 702 18.52 5.40 15.84
C ALA A 702 20.05 5.49 15.71
N LYS A 703 20.70 6.37 16.50
CA LYS A 703 22.16 6.51 16.58
C LYS A 703 22.83 5.22 17.04
N GLN A 704 22.34 4.62 18.13
CA GLN A 704 22.87 3.37 18.67
C GLN A 704 22.71 2.21 17.69
N LEU A 705 21.53 2.11 17.05
CA LEU A 705 21.27 1.10 16.03
C LEU A 705 22.22 1.25 14.84
N PHE A 706 22.34 2.46 14.29
CA PHE A 706 23.21 2.73 13.14
C PHE A 706 24.68 2.47 13.45
N GLY A 707 25.19 2.96 14.59
CA GLY A 707 26.55 2.70 15.05
C GLY A 707 26.81 1.21 15.28
N ARG A 708 25.81 0.47 15.78
CA ARG A 708 25.90 -1.00 15.94
C ARG A 708 26.06 -1.74 14.62
N LEU A 709 25.38 -1.29 13.58
CA LEU A 709 25.41 -1.97 12.29
C LEU A 709 26.62 -1.56 11.45
N LEU A 710 27.07 -0.31 11.59
CA LEU A 710 28.20 0.23 10.86
C LEU A 710 29.51 -0.49 11.25
N PHE A 711 29.80 -0.61 12.55
CA PHE A 711 31.01 -1.26 13.06
C PHE A 711 30.72 -2.59 13.74
N ASN A 712 31.37 -3.65 13.24
CA ASN A 712 31.32 -4.99 13.83
C ASN A 712 32.17 -5.08 15.10
N ASP A 713 33.31 -4.35 15.11
CA ASP A 713 34.22 -4.29 16.25
C ASP A 713 33.62 -3.42 17.37
N PRO A 714 33.43 -3.96 18.59
CA PRO A 714 32.93 -3.20 19.73
C PRO A 714 33.79 -1.97 20.07
N ASP A 715 35.11 -2.05 19.90
CA ASP A 715 36.02 -0.98 20.30
C ASP A 715 35.84 0.27 19.42
N LEU A 716 35.70 0.06 18.11
CA LEU A 716 35.42 1.14 17.16
C LEU A 716 34.03 1.74 17.34
N ARG A 717 33.05 0.92 17.72
CA ARG A 717 31.69 1.37 17.98
C ARG A 717 31.63 2.31 19.17
N GLU A 718 32.32 1.99 20.26
CA GLU A 718 32.33 2.83 21.45
C GLU A 718 32.86 4.23 21.13
N VAL A 719 33.96 4.31 20.38
CA VAL A 719 34.54 5.58 19.93
C VAL A 719 33.58 6.34 19.00
N TRP A 720 32.92 5.64 18.08
CA TRP A 720 31.96 6.26 17.16
C TRP A 720 30.76 6.88 17.90
N LEU A 721 30.18 6.15 18.84
CA LEU A 721 28.99 6.58 19.59
C LEU A 721 29.32 7.70 20.59
N ASN A 722 30.50 7.62 21.21
CA ASN A 722 31.00 8.58 22.20
C ASN A 722 32.00 9.55 21.58
N TYR A 723 31.54 10.33 20.60
CA TYR A 723 32.38 11.34 19.96
C TYR A 723 32.78 12.47 20.94
N PRO A 724 33.96 13.09 20.76
CA PRO A 724 34.41 14.19 21.62
C PRO A 724 33.64 15.49 21.35
N LEU A 725 33.65 16.40 22.32
CA LEU A 725 33.08 17.74 22.17
C LEU A 725 33.87 18.59 21.17
N HIS A 726 33.25 19.69 20.71
CA HIS A 726 33.90 20.59 19.76
C HIS A 726 35.16 21.24 20.37
N PRO A 727 36.27 21.42 19.62
CA PRO A 727 37.51 21.99 20.16
C PRO A 727 37.36 23.36 20.84
N LEU A 728 36.43 24.20 20.38
CA LEU A 728 36.16 25.49 21.01
C LEU A 728 35.50 25.36 22.39
N GLN A 729 34.68 24.31 22.60
CA GLN A 729 34.08 23.99 23.91
C GLN A 729 35.11 23.31 24.82
N LEU A 730 36.02 22.49 24.26
CA LEU A 730 37.09 21.86 25.03
C LEU A 730 38.11 22.87 25.61
N GLN A 731 38.32 24.00 24.94
CA GLN A 731 39.18 25.07 25.46
C GLN A 731 38.61 25.73 26.71
N GLU A 732 37.29 25.91 26.76
CA GLU A 732 36.59 26.53 27.89
C GLU A 732 35.36 25.69 28.26
N PRO A 733 35.47 24.67 29.13
CA PRO A 733 34.41 23.70 29.36
C PRO A 733 33.08 24.29 29.87
N ASN A 734 33.15 25.37 30.65
CA ASN A 734 31.97 25.96 31.28
C ASN A 734 31.29 27.00 30.38
N THR A 735 31.99 28.07 30.00
CA THR A 735 31.48 29.13 29.14
C THR A 735 32.63 30.04 28.70
N ASP A 736 32.55 30.60 27.49
CA ASP A 736 33.54 31.51 26.93
C ASP A 736 33.15 33.00 27.04
N ARG A 737 32.11 33.32 27.83
CA ARG A 737 31.56 34.68 28.03
C ARG A 737 32.61 35.69 28.51
N GLN A 738 33.64 35.26 29.25
CA GLN A 738 34.70 36.18 29.72
C GLN A 738 35.49 36.82 28.57
N LEU A 739 35.52 36.19 27.39
CA LEU A 739 36.23 36.70 26.22
C LEU A 739 35.51 37.89 25.55
N ILE A 740 34.24 38.13 25.87
CA ILE A 740 33.44 39.22 25.28
C ILE A 740 34.03 40.59 25.64
N GLU A 741 34.41 40.81 26.90
CA GLU A 741 34.97 42.08 27.34
C GLU A 741 36.26 42.42 26.59
N THR A 742 37.06 41.40 26.26
CA THR A 742 38.36 41.55 25.60
C THR A 742 38.32 41.58 24.08
N SER A 743 37.19 41.21 23.45
CA SER A 743 37.08 41.03 21.99
C SER A 743 36.00 41.92 21.38
N PRO A 744 36.37 42.92 20.54
CA PRO A 744 35.38 43.80 19.92
C PRO A 744 34.46 43.09 18.93
N VAL A 745 34.89 41.95 18.38
CA VAL A 745 34.06 41.13 17.48
C VAL A 745 32.96 40.42 18.26
N LEU A 746 33.28 39.87 19.44
CA LEU A 746 32.31 39.17 20.28
C LEU A 746 31.26 40.11 20.89
N GLN A 747 31.64 41.36 21.20
CA GLN A 747 30.69 42.40 21.63
C GLN A 747 29.59 42.60 20.58
N LYS A 748 29.98 42.74 19.30
CA LYS A 748 29.03 42.86 18.20
C LYS A 748 28.13 41.62 18.04
N LEU A 749 28.69 40.42 18.19
CA LEU A 749 27.91 39.17 18.12
C LEU A 749 26.92 39.04 19.29
N THR A 750 27.21 39.66 20.44
CA THR A 750 26.30 39.65 21.60
C THR A 750 25.03 40.47 21.31
N GLU A 751 25.14 41.57 20.55
CA GLU A 751 23.97 42.33 20.06
C GLU A 751 23.06 41.45 19.18
N PHE A 752 23.67 40.60 18.34
CA PHE A 752 22.92 39.65 17.51
C PHE A 752 22.24 38.55 18.34
N GLU A 753 22.92 38.02 19.37
CA GLU A 753 22.32 37.05 20.30
C GLU A 753 21.10 37.63 21.03
N GLU A 754 21.19 38.89 21.49
CA GLU A 754 20.08 39.59 22.12
C GLU A 754 18.91 39.79 21.15
N ALA A 755 19.20 40.15 19.89
CA ALA A 755 18.18 40.32 18.86
C ALA A 755 17.45 39.01 18.50
N ILE A 756 18.14 37.86 18.50
CA ILE A 756 17.50 36.55 18.29
C ILE A 756 16.77 36.08 19.57
N GLY A 757 17.25 36.49 20.75
CA GLY A 757 16.73 36.04 22.04
C GLY A 757 17.29 34.69 22.49
N VAL A 758 18.44 34.25 21.93
CA VAL A 758 19.10 32.99 22.32
C VAL A 758 20.50 33.28 22.86
N ILE A 759 20.70 32.97 24.14
CA ILE A 759 21.96 33.19 24.85
C ILE A 759 22.86 31.97 24.66
N PHE A 760 23.93 32.08 23.86
CA PHE A 760 24.92 31.00 23.69
C PHE A 760 25.74 30.76 24.96
N THR A 761 26.10 29.51 25.22
CA THR A 761 27.06 29.16 26.28
C THR A 761 28.49 29.43 25.80
N HIS A 762 28.75 29.11 24.53
CA HIS A 762 30.01 29.29 23.83
C HIS A 762 29.85 30.19 22.59
N VAL A 763 29.95 31.51 22.79
CA VAL A 763 29.81 32.56 21.74
C VAL A 763 30.85 32.40 20.63
N ARG A 764 31.98 31.73 20.87
CA ARG A 764 32.98 31.43 19.83
C ARG A 764 32.45 30.49 18.76
N LEU A 765 31.47 29.64 19.06
CA LEU A 765 30.79 28.82 18.05
C LEU A 765 30.03 29.71 17.07
N LEU A 766 29.30 30.69 17.60
CA LEU A 766 28.61 31.71 16.80
C LEU A 766 29.62 32.54 15.99
N ALA A 767 30.71 32.99 16.62
CA ALA A 767 31.77 33.70 15.91
C ALA A 767 32.36 32.87 14.75
N ARG A 768 32.56 31.55 14.96
CA ARG A 768 33.01 30.65 13.91
C ARG A 768 31.99 30.52 12.78
N ALA A 769 30.69 30.41 13.09
CA ALA A 769 29.62 30.34 12.09
C ALA A 769 29.53 31.60 11.21
N PHE A 770 29.84 32.77 11.78
CA PHE A 770 29.86 34.05 11.05
C PHE A 770 31.19 34.35 10.34
N THR A 771 32.20 33.48 10.48
CA THR A 771 33.51 33.65 9.85
C THR A 771 33.53 33.10 8.43
N LEU A 772 33.62 33.99 7.44
CA LEU A 772 33.64 33.64 6.03
C LEU A 772 34.99 33.06 5.58
N ARG A 773 34.99 32.31 4.48
CA ARG A 773 36.18 31.70 3.84
C ARG A 773 37.29 32.69 3.45
N THR A 774 37.01 33.99 3.43
CA THR A 774 38.00 35.05 3.18
C THR A 774 38.96 35.24 4.36
N VAL A 775 38.56 34.77 5.54
CA VAL A 775 39.36 34.79 6.76
C VAL A 775 40.07 33.44 6.88
N GLY A 776 41.40 33.48 6.92
CA GLY A 776 42.23 32.29 7.17
C GLY A 776 42.14 31.81 8.61
N PHE A 777 43.18 31.13 9.08
CA PHE A 777 43.24 30.68 10.47
C PHE A 777 43.29 31.87 11.44
N ASN A 778 42.39 31.85 12.44
CA ASN A 778 42.34 32.84 13.53
C ASN A 778 42.26 32.10 14.87
N HIS A 779 42.99 32.58 15.89
CA HIS A 779 43.00 32.01 17.24
C HIS A 779 41.62 32.07 17.91
N LEU A 780 40.79 33.06 17.55
CA LEU A 780 39.44 33.20 18.12
C LEU A 780 38.51 32.06 17.68
N THR A 781 38.47 31.71 16.39
CA THR A 781 37.47 30.80 15.80
C THR A 781 38.03 29.48 15.29
N LEU A 782 39.36 29.34 15.23
CA LEU A 782 40.10 28.17 14.73
C LEU A 782 39.70 27.76 13.30
N GLY A 783 39.51 28.76 12.42
CA GLY A 783 39.12 28.59 11.02
C GLY A 783 37.78 29.25 10.70
N HIS A 784 37.15 28.77 9.61
CA HIS A 784 35.92 29.33 9.03
C HIS A 784 34.73 28.36 9.12
N ASN A 785 33.57 28.85 8.69
CA ASN A 785 32.26 28.20 8.85
C ASN A 785 31.94 27.06 7.88
N GLN A 786 32.76 26.78 6.87
CA GLN A 786 32.47 25.77 5.83
C GLN A 786 32.07 24.37 6.36
N ARG A 787 32.62 23.92 7.49
CA ARG A 787 32.20 22.63 8.12
C ARG A 787 30.84 22.74 8.82
N MET A 788 30.51 23.93 9.34
CA MET A 788 29.21 24.23 9.95
C MET A 788 28.13 24.42 8.87
N GLU A 789 28.46 24.93 7.68
CA GLU A 789 27.57 24.93 6.50
C GLU A 789 27.12 23.50 6.18
N PHE A 790 28.08 22.57 6.02
CA PHE A 790 27.80 21.15 5.79
C PHE A 790 26.90 20.51 6.86
N LEU A 791 27.19 20.77 8.14
CA LEU A 791 26.39 20.23 9.24
C LEU A 791 25.00 20.87 9.30
N GLY A 792 24.91 22.18 9.06
CA GLY A 792 23.68 22.97 9.09
C GLY A 792 22.70 22.56 8.01
N ASP A 793 23.19 22.29 6.79
CA ASP A 793 22.39 21.75 5.70
C ASP A 793 21.73 20.42 6.10
N SER A 794 22.51 19.50 6.69
CA SER A 794 21.98 18.20 7.15
C SER A 794 20.96 18.33 8.29
N ILE A 795 21.18 19.24 9.25
CA ILE A 795 20.22 19.52 10.33
C ILE A 795 18.91 20.10 9.76
N MET A 796 19.00 21.11 8.89
CA MET A 796 17.83 21.73 8.28
C MET A 796 17.04 20.72 7.45
N GLN A 797 17.74 19.84 6.72
CA GLN A 797 17.12 18.77 5.94
C GLN A 797 16.37 17.78 6.83
N LEU A 798 16.94 17.37 7.97
CA LEU A 798 16.27 16.49 8.93
C LEU A 798 15.00 17.13 9.49
N VAL A 799 15.12 18.33 10.09
CA VAL A 799 14.01 19.01 10.77
C VAL A 799 12.89 19.37 9.79
N ALA A 800 13.22 19.79 8.57
CA ALA A 800 12.21 20.02 7.54
C ALA A 800 11.53 18.72 7.07
N THR A 801 12.30 17.64 6.92
CA THR A 801 11.77 16.32 6.54
C THR A 801 10.82 15.77 7.59
N GLU A 802 11.19 15.87 8.86
CA GLU A 802 10.37 15.45 10.00
C GLU A 802 9.05 16.24 10.07
N TYR A 803 9.12 17.57 10.03
CA TYR A 803 7.92 18.41 10.03
C TYR A 803 6.97 18.06 8.88
N LEU A 804 7.51 17.90 7.67
CA LEU A 804 6.70 17.52 6.50
C LEU A 804 6.12 16.10 6.62
N PHE A 805 6.86 15.17 7.20
CA PHE A 805 6.37 13.81 7.44
C PHE A 805 5.20 13.81 8.44
N ILE A 806 5.29 14.56 9.54
CA ILE A 806 4.26 14.59 10.58
C ILE A 806 3.01 15.34 10.11
N HIS A 807 3.17 16.54 9.55
CA HIS A 807 2.04 17.43 9.23
C HIS A 807 1.39 17.16 7.86
N PHE A 808 2.00 16.35 6.98
CA PHE A 808 1.46 16.02 5.66
C PHE A 808 1.29 14.50 5.44
N PRO A 809 0.43 13.82 6.22
CA PRO A 809 0.27 12.35 6.19
C PRO A 809 -0.25 11.80 4.85
N ASP A 810 -0.95 12.60 4.06
CA ASP A 810 -1.52 12.22 2.75
C ASP A 810 -0.53 12.34 1.57
N HIS A 811 0.70 12.82 1.81
CA HIS A 811 1.68 13.09 0.76
C HIS A 811 2.67 11.93 0.63
N HIS A 812 2.90 11.48 -0.61
CA HIS A 812 3.94 10.51 -0.94
C HIS A 812 5.33 11.16 -0.93
N GLU A 813 6.40 10.36 -0.89
CA GLU A 813 7.81 10.80 -0.92
C GLU A 813 8.05 11.93 -1.92
N GLY A 814 7.79 11.73 -3.22
CA GLY A 814 8.08 12.76 -4.22
C GLY A 814 7.29 14.07 -4.05
N HIS A 815 6.16 14.06 -3.35
CA HIS A 815 5.45 15.30 -2.98
C HIS A 815 6.12 16.00 -1.80
N LEU A 816 6.54 15.23 -0.78
CA LEU A 816 7.28 15.75 0.38
C LEU A 816 8.64 16.31 -0.04
N THR A 817 9.36 15.63 -0.94
CA THR A 817 10.62 16.10 -1.52
C THR A 817 10.45 17.42 -2.27
N LEU A 818 9.36 17.60 -3.02
CA LEU A 818 9.03 18.87 -3.67
C LEU A 818 8.75 19.99 -2.65
N LEU A 819 7.98 19.71 -1.60
CA LEU A 819 7.72 20.68 -0.52
C LEU A 819 9.03 21.06 0.18
N ARG A 820 9.86 20.08 0.56
CA ARG A 820 11.17 20.29 1.18
C ARG A 820 12.07 21.18 0.33
N SER A 821 12.21 20.86 -0.96
CA SER A 821 13.05 21.63 -1.91
C SER A 821 12.54 23.07 -2.13
N SER A 822 11.23 23.29 -2.00
CA SER A 822 10.64 24.64 -2.08
C SER A 822 10.83 25.45 -0.79
N LEU A 823 10.84 24.77 0.35
CA LEU A 823 10.98 25.37 1.68
C LEU A 823 12.44 25.68 2.01
N VAL A 824 13.32 24.68 1.85
CA VAL A 824 14.75 24.76 2.14
C VAL A 824 15.50 24.87 0.83
N ASN A 825 15.80 26.10 0.44
CA ASN A 825 16.64 26.42 -0.70
C ASN A 825 17.39 27.74 -0.47
N ASN A 826 18.44 27.98 -1.25
CA ASN A 826 19.31 29.14 -1.07
C ASN A 826 18.57 30.49 -1.14
N ARG A 827 17.43 30.59 -1.84
CA ARG A 827 16.68 31.85 -1.92
C ARG A 827 15.90 32.09 -0.63
N THR A 828 15.18 31.07 -0.16
CA THR A 828 14.41 31.16 1.09
C THR A 828 15.34 31.38 2.27
N GLN A 829 16.43 30.61 2.35
CA GLN A 829 17.45 30.77 3.39
C GLN A 829 18.08 32.17 3.35
N ALA A 830 18.47 32.68 2.19
CA ALA A 830 19.03 34.03 2.09
C ALA A 830 18.04 35.12 2.51
N LYS A 831 16.76 34.97 2.15
CA LYS A 831 15.71 35.90 2.57
C LYS A 831 15.54 35.89 4.10
N VAL A 832 15.52 34.71 4.71
CA VAL A 832 15.47 34.58 6.18
C VAL A 832 16.71 35.21 6.82
N ALA A 833 17.90 34.96 6.28
CA ALA A 833 19.14 35.54 6.80
C ALA A 833 19.18 37.08 6.69
N GLU A 834 18.62 37.63 5.61
CA GLU A 834 18.49 39.07 5.39
C GLU A 834 17.48 39.70 6.35
N GLU A 835 16.32 39.05 6.56
CA GLU A 835 15.30 39.50 7.53
C GLU A 835 15.80 39.44 8.97
N LEU A 836 16.70 38.50 9.30
CA LEU A 836 17.38 38.44 10.59
C LEU A 836 18.57 39.42 10.69
N GLY A 837 18.91 40.14 9.63
CA GLY A 837 20.02 41.12 9.64
C GLY A 837 21.42 40.50 9.76
N MET A 838 21.59 39.21 9.45
CA MET A 838 22.86 38.47 9.65
C MET A 838 24.05 39.06 8.87
N GLN A 839 23.77 39.76 7.77
CA GLN A 839 24.77 40.34 6.87
C GLN A 839 25.69 41.35 7.58
N GLU A 840 25.17 42.08 8.57
CA GLU A 840 25.95 43.07 9.30
C GLU A 840 26.96 42.42 10.24
N TYR A 841 26.68 41.22 10.73
CA TYR A 841 27.48 40.49 11.71
C TYR A 841 28.52 39.56 11.06
N ALA A 842 28.56 39.47 9.73
CA ALA A 842 29.52 38.63 9.01
C ALA A 842 30.98 39.10 9.21
N ILE A 843 31.86 38.17 9.58
CA ILE A 843 33.29 38.42 9.79
C ILE A 843 34.04 38.18 8.49
N THR A 844 34.62 39.23 7.93
CA THR A 844 35.39 39.21 6.67
C THR A 844 36.58 40.16 6.72
N ASN A 845 37.64 39.84 5.98
CA ASN A 845 38.83 40.69 5.85
C ASN A 845 38.62 41.90 4.92
N ASP A 846 37.53 41.94 4.14
CA ASP A 846 37.27 42.96 3.13
C ASP A 846 36.68 44.24 3.77
N LYS A 847 37.53 45.04 4.45
CA LYS A 847 37.13 46.30 5.14
C LYS A 847 36.65 47.42 4.20
N THR A 848 36.78 47.25 2.88
CA THR A 848 36.61 48.30 1.86
C THR A 848 35.24 48.34 1.19
N LYS A 849 34.33 47.41 1.47
CA LYS A 849 32.96 47.40 0.92
C LYS A 849 31.92 47.55 2.02
N ARG A 850 31.59 48.79 2.38
CA ARG A 850 30.31 49.10 3.03
C ARG A 850 29.41 49.81 2.02
N PRO A 851 28.19 49.31 1.76
CA PRO A 851 27.55 48.13 2.37
C PRO A 851 28.14 46.80 1.86
N VAL A 852 28.26 45.81 2.76
CA VAL A 852 28.75 44.45 2.45
C VAL A 852 27.64 43.70 1.72
N ALA A 853 27.36 44.00 0.45
CA ALA A 853 26.33 43.28 -0.31
C ALA A 853 26.74 41.80 -0.48
N LEU A 854 26.23 40.93 0.39
CA LEU A 854 26.50 39.49 0.33
C LEU A 854 25.67 38.84 -0.78
N ARG A 855 26.25 37.79 -1.39
CA ARG A 855 25.53 37.01 -2.38
C ARG A 855 24.52 36.10 -1.69
N THR A 856 23.42 35.79 -2.38
CA THR A 856 22.40 34.84 -1.92
C THR A 856 22.98 33.53 -1.38
N LYS A 857 23.98 32.95 -2.06
CA LYS A 857 24.62 31.72 -1.58
C LYS A 857 25.30 31.95 -0.23
N THR A 858 26.11 32.99 -0.10
CA THR A 858 26.82 33.30 1.15
C THR A 858 25.87 33.56 2.33
N LEU A 859 24.71 34.17 2.09
CA LEU A 859 23.69 34.35 3.13
C LEU A 859 23.05 33.02 3.55
N ALA A 860 22.80 32.11 2.60
CA ALA A 860 22.35 30.75 2.89
C ALA A 860 23.39 29.97 3.70
N ASP A 861 24.66 29.98 3.23
CA ASP A 861 25.78 29.31 3.91
C ASP A 861 25.95 29.85 5.36
N LEU A 862 25.73 31.16 5.58
CA LEU A 862 25.75 31.78 6.91
C LEU A 862 24.60 31.29 7.80
N LEU A 863 23.37 31.19 7.26
CA LEU A 863 22.21 30.72 8.00
C LEU A 863 22.36 29.25 8.40
N GLU A 864 22.81 28.39 7.48
CA GLU A 864 23.10 26.98 7.75
C GLU A 864 24.17 26.85 8.84
N SER A 865 25.25 27.63 8.71
CA SER A 865 26.32 27.65 9.72
C SER A 865 25.83 28.12 11.08
N PHE A 866 24.94 29.10 11.13
CA PHE A 866 24.31 29.58 12.36
C PHE A 866 23.47 28.49 13.02
N ILE A 867 22.63 27.79 12.24
CA ILE A 867 21.81 26.68 12.74
C ILE A 867 22.68 25.53 13.26
N ALA A 868 23.80 25.24 12.59
CA ALA A 868 24.77 24.26 13.08
C ALA A 868 25.40 24.69 14.42
N ALA A 869 25.81 25.96 14.55
CA ALA A 869 26.32 26.47 15.82
C ALA A 869 25.27 26.45 16.92
N LEU A 870 24.01 26.75 16.60
CA LEU A 870 22.89 26.66 17.53
C LEU A 870 22.70 25.21 18.03
N TYR A 871 22.73 24.23 17.12
CA TYR A 871 22.67 22.82 17.47
C TYR A 871 23.85 22.35 18.34
N ILE A 872 25.08 22.79 18.03
CA ILE A 872 26.28 22.40 18.79
C ILE A 872 26.28 22.98 20.21
N ASP A 873 25.79 24.22 20.38
CA ASP A 873 25.73 24.89 21.70
C ASP A 873 24.52 24.46 22.53
N LYS A 874 23.39 24.17 21.87
CA LYS A 874 22.10 23.82 22.47
C LYS A 874 21.70 22.38 22.10
N ASP A 875 20.62 22.23 21.35
CA ASP A 875 20.00 20.96 20.96
C ASP A 875 19.13 21.14 19.70
N LEU A 876 18.46 20.05 19.28
CA LEU A 876 17.53 20.07 18.15
C LEU A 876 16.22 20.83 18.44
N GLU A 877 15.81 21.01 19.70
CA GLU A 877 14.56 21.68 20.06
C GLU A 877 14.62 23.18 19.75
N TYR A 878 15.77 23.81 20.03
CA TYR A 878 16.02 25.20 19.63
C TYR A 878 16.00 25.37 18.11
N VAL A 879 16.56 24.41 17.37
CA VAL A 879 16.53 24.43 15.90
C VAL A 879 15.10 24.23 15.37
N HIS A 880 14.36 23.29 15.95
CA HIS A 880 12.96 23.06 15.58
C HIS A 880 12.12 24.31 15.83
N THR A 881 12.27 24.95 16.99
CA THR A 881 11.63 26.24 17.31
C THR A 881 12.01 27.33 16.30
N PHE A 882 13.29 27.45 15.96
CA PHE A 882 13.76 28.41 14.96
C PHE A 882 13.09 28.15 13.59
N MET A 883 13.00 26.90 13.14
CA MET A 883 12.33 26.56 11.87
C MET A 883 10.81 26.76 11.92
N ASN A 884 10.16 26.48 13.06
CA ASN A 884 8.74 26.76 13.30
C ASN A 884 8.39 28.24 13.22
N VAL A 885 9.33 29.14 13.54
CA VAL A 885 9.11 30.59 13.47
C VAL A 885 9.51 31.13 12.09
N CYS A 886 10.68 30.75 11.58
CA CYS A 886 11.26 31.39 10.40
C CYS A 886 10.87 30.73 9.08
N PHE A 887 10.62 29.41 9.06
CA PHE A 887 10.44 28.63 7.82
C PHE A 887 9.01 28.13 7.63
N PHE A 888 8.50 27.32 8.55
CA PHE A 888 7.24 26.59 8.34
C PHE A 888 5.99 27.47 8.19
N PRO A 889 5.87 28.66 8.81
CA PRO A 889 4.73 29.55 8.57
C PRO A 889 4.63 30.01 7.10
N ARG A 890 5.77 30.11 6.41
CA ARG A 890 5.83 30.48 4.98
C ARG A 890 5.35 29.36 4.06
N LEU A 891 5.29 28.12 4.54
CA LEU A 891 4.89 26.97 3.73
C LEU A 891 3.45 27.13 3.20
N LYS A 892 2.55 27.73 4.00
CA LYS A 892 1.18 28.05 3.57
C LYS A 892 1.18 28.99 2.36
N GLU A 893 2.01 30.04 2.41
CA GLU A 893 2.17 30.97 1.30
C GLU A 893 2.77 30.28 0.06
N PHE A 894 3.81 29.47 0.23
CA PHE A 894 4.46 28.75 -0.88
C PHE A 894 3.51 27.77 -1.59
N ILE A 895 2.65 27.08 -0.84
CA ILE A 895 1.65 26.18 -1.41
C ILE A 895 0.60 26.97 -2.22
N LEU A 896 0.11 28.08 -1.68
CA LEU A 896 -0.92 28.90 -2.32
C LEU A 896 -0.41 29.62 -3.57
N ASN A 897 0.86 30.04 -3.58
CA ASN A 897 1.53 30.63 -4.73
C ASN A 897 2.02 29.60 -5.77
N GLN A 898 2.05 28.31 -5.39
CA GLN A 898 2.62 27.22 -6.18
C GLN A 898 4.13 27.35 -6.44
N ASP A 899 4.87 27.89 -5.48
CA ASP A 899 6.31 28.14 -5.60
C ASP A 899 7.15 26.84 -5.68
N TRP A 900 6.54 25.69 -5.38
CA TRP A 900 7.11 24.35 -5.55
C TRP A 900 7.25 23.91 -7.01
N ASN A 901 6.53 24.53 -7.95
CA ASN A 901 6.59 24.18 -9.36
C ASN A 901 7.41 25.23 -10.11
N ASP A 902 8.67 24.92 -10.42
CA ASP A 902 9.49 25.89 -11.13
C ASP A 902 8.87 26.24 -12.50
N PRO A 903 8.95 27.51 -12.94
CA PRO A 903 8.31 27.96 -14.18
C PRO A 903 8.70 27.15 -15.43
N LYS A 904 9.89 26.53 -15.47
CA LYS A 904 10.37 25.71 -16.59
C LYS A 904 9.69 24.35 -16.57
N SER A 905 9.64 23.67 -15.43
CA SER A 905 8.91 22.42 -15.23
C SER A 905 7.41 22.61 -15.44
N GLN A 906 6.84 23.73 -14.98
CA GLN A 906 5.44 24.06 -15.22
C GLN A 906 5.13 24.19 -16.72
N LEU A 907 6.00 24.87 -17.48
CA LEU A 907 5.86 24.98 -18.94
C LEU A 907 6.00 23.60 -19.61
N GLN A 908 6.99 22.80 -19.19
CA GLN A 908 7.17 21.44 -19.69
C GLN A 908 5.94 20.57 -19.43
N GLN A 909 5.38 20.61 -18.21
CA GLN A 909 4.14 19.90 -17.86
C GLN A 909 2.96 20.35 -18.73
N CYS A 910 2.81 21.66 -18.95
CA CYS A 910 1.77 22.21 -19.81
C CYS A 910 1.94 21.76 -21.27
N CYS A 911 3.16 21.81 -21.82
CA CYS A 911 3.48 21.29 -23.14
C CYS A 911 3.20 19.78 -23.26
N LEU A 912 3.54 19.00 -22.23
CA LEU A 912 3.24 17.56 -22.16
C LEU A 912 1.73 17.27 -22.16
N THR A 913 0.90 18.19 -21.65
CA THR A 913 -0.57 18.07 -21.77
C THR A 913 -1.09 18.29 -23.18
N LEU A 914 -0.33 18.96 -24.06
CA LEU A 914 -0.68 19.24 -25.46
C LEU A 914 -0.02 18.28 -26.46
N ARG A 915 0.50 17.14 -25.98
CA ARG A 915 1.14 16.11 -26.80
C ARG A 915 0.18 15.54 -27.87
N THR A 916 0.71 15.28 -29.06
CA THR A 916 -0.04 14.62 -30.12
C THR A 916 0.11 13.10 -30.00
N GLU A 917 -0.95 12.33 -30.20
CA GLU A 917 -0.84 10.87 -30.22
C GLU A 917 0.04 10.40 -31.39
N GLY A 918 0.90 9.41 -31.15
CA GLY A 918 1.75 8.78 -32.17
C GLY A 918 3.05 9.51 -32.49
N LYS A 919 3.33 10.63 -31.83
CA LYS A 919 4.63 11.32 -31.87
C LYS A 919 5.23 11.38 -30.48
N GLU A 920 6.56 11.44 -30.42
CA GLU A 920 7.25 11.79 -29.18
C GLU A 920 6.75 13.17 -28.71
N PRO A 921 6.59 13.35 -27.38
CA PRO A 921 6.12 14.62 -26.87
C PRO A 921 7.13 15.72 -27.18
N ASP A 922 6.68 16.79 -27.84
CA ASP A 922 7.50 17.96 -28.06
C ASP A 922 7.91 18.58 -26.70
N ILE A 923 9.19 18.88 -26.52
CA ILE A 923 9.74 19.52 -25.33
C ILE A 923 10.06 20.98 -25.68
N PRO A 924 9.80 21.95 -24.79
CA PRO A 924 10.23 23.33 -25.03
C PRO A 924 11.76 23.41 -25.15
N LEU A 925 12.22 23.97 -26.28
CA LEU A 925 13.63 24.19 -26.59
C LEU A 925 14.03 25.61 -26.19
N TYR A 926 15.11 25.75 -25.43
CA TYR A 926 15.62 27.05 -25.00
C TYR A 926 16.83 27.42 -25.86
N LYS A 927 16.73 28.51 -26.64
CA LYS A 927 17.82 29.01 -27.49
C LYS A 927 18.29 30.38 -27.03
N THR A 928 19.58 30.51 -26.79
CA THR A 928 20.21 31.81 -26.48
C THR A 928 20.24 32.66 -27.74
N LEU A 929 19.61 33.83 -27.69
CA LEU A 929 19.59 34.79 -28.79
C LEU A 929 20.77 35.77 -28.71
N GLN A 930 21.07 36.24 -27.50
CA GLN A 930 22.07 37.28 -27.29
C GLN A 930 22.72 37.14 -25.92
N THR A 931 24.04 37.38 -25.86
CA THR A 931 24.80 37.46 -24.62
C THR A 931 25.49 38.83 -24.58
N VAL A 932 25.11 39.69 -23.65
CA VAL A 932 25.59 41.08 -23.56
C VAL A 932 26.12 41.35 -22.16
N GLY A 933 27.17 42.17 -22.05
CA GLY A 933 27.74 42.58 -20.77
C GLY A 933 29.11 41.95 -20.48
N PRO A 934 29.78 42.42 -19.42
CA PRO A 934 31.13 41.99 -19.09
C PRO A 934 31.15 40.51 -18.65
N SER A 935 32.29 39.83 -18.81
CA SER A 935 32.40 38.38 -18.54
C SER A 935 31.93 37.95 -17.15
N HIS A 936 32.03 38.83 -16.16
CA HIS A 936 31.60 38.59 -14.77
C HIS A 936 30.14 38.97 -14.46
N ALA A 937 29.43 39.63 -15.39
CA ALA A 937 28.03 40.04 -15.24
C ALA A 937 27.28 40.01 -16.58
N ARG A 938 27.33 38.85 -17.27
CA ARG A 938 26.65 38.66 -18.55
C ARG A 938 25.13 38.61 -18.35
N THR A 939 24.42 39.35 -19.19
CA THR A 939 22.98 39.25 -19.38
C THR A 939 22.69 38.38 -20.58
N TYR A 940 22.05 37.23 -20.34
CA TYR A 940 21.63 36.30 -21.38
C TYR A 940 20.20 36.59 -21.78
N THR A 941 19.95 36.70 -23.09
CA THR A 941 18.63 36.74 -23.68
C THR A 941 18.35 35.37 -24.29
N VAL A 942 17.34 34.67 -23.79
CA VAL A 942 16.98 33.31 -24.22
C VAL A 942 15.52 33.29 -24.68
N ALA A 943 15.27 32.71 -25.84
CA ALA A 943 13.93 32.46 -26.35
C ALA A 943 13.54 31.00 -26.17
N VAL A 944 12.25 30.79 -25.90
CA VAL A 944 11.64 29.46 -25.81
C VAL A 944 10.96 29.15 -27.13
N TYR A 945 11.27 27.99 -27.68
CA TYR A 945 10.69 27.45 -28.91
C TYR A 945 9.91 26.18 -28.60
N PHE A 946 8.67 26.12 -29.04
CA PHE A 946 7.83 24.92 -28.93
C PHE A 946 7.25 24.60 -30.31
N LYS A 947 7.44 23.37 -30.80
CA LYS A 947 7.07 22.96 -32.16
C LYS A 947 7.64 23.86 -33.26
N GLY A 948 8.84 24.40 -33.05
CA GLY A 948 9.52 25.31 -33.97
C GLY A 948 9.07 26.78 -33.88
N GLU A 949 8.01 27.08 -33.14
CA GLU A 949 7.50 28.44 -32.95
C GLU A 949 8.10 29.07 -31.68
N ARG A 950 8.51 30.34 -31.76
CA ARG A 950 8.98 31.10 -30.59
C ARG A 950 7.78 31.50 -29.74
N ILE A 951 7.64 30.88 -28.57
CA ILE A 951 6.51 31.10 -27.65
C ILE A 951 6.80 32.13 -26.56
N GLY A 952 8.06 32.54 -26.37
CA GLY A 952 8.42 33.56 -25.40
C GLY A 952 9.90 33.89 -25.41
N CYS A 953 10.28 34.96 -24.70
CA CYS A 953 11.66 35.40 -24.57
C CYS A 953 11.91 36.03 -23.22
N GLY A 954 13.03 35.69 -22.56
CA GLY A 954 13.41 36.31 -21.31
C GLY A 954 14.85 36.78 -21.27
N LYS A 955 15.11 37.78 -20.44
CA LYS A 955 16.43 38.32 -20.14
C LYS A 955 16.80 38.05 -18.68
N GLY A 956 18.01 37.57 -18.42
CA GLY A 956 18.47 37.33 -17.05
C GLY A 956 19.97 37.08 -16.93
N PRO A 957 20.50 37.14 -15.69
CA PRO A 957 21.92 36.93 -15.40
C PRO A 957 22.36 35.46 -15.50
N ARG A 958 21.41 34.52 -15.53
CA ARG A 958 21.63 33.07 -15.74
C ARG A 958 20.53 32.50 -16.64
N TYR A 959 20.82 31.38 -17.29
CA TYR A 959 19.93 30.68 -18.23
C TYR A 959 18.57 30.23 -17.66
N GLU A 960 18.38 30.24 -16.33
CA GLU A 960 17.31 29.46 -15.68
C GLU A 960 16.16 30.28 -15.06
N LYS A 961 16.35 31.54 -14.64
CA LYS A 961 15.46 32.16 -13.63
C LYS A 961 14.32 33.07 -14.14
N LYS A 962 14.37 33.64 -15.35
CA LYS A 962 13.35 34.62 -15.83
C LYS A 962 12.64 34.27 -17.14
N ILE A 963 13.06 33.19 -17.80
CA ILE A 963 12.70 32.90 -19.20
C ILE A 963 11.31 32.27 -19.37
N PRO A 964 10.83 31.38 -18.49
CA PRO A 964 9.49 30.80 -18.63
C PRO A 964 8.38 31.77 -18.19
N GLY A 965 8.64 32.62 -17.17
CA GLY A 965 7.73 33.65 -16.67
C GLY A 965 7.15 34.56 -17.76
N ILE A 966 7.99 34.94 -18.73
CA ILE A 966 7.61 35.83 -19.84
C ILE A 966 6.93 35.06 -20.98
N ALA A 967 7.25 33.78 -21.19
CA ALA A 967 6.51 32.91 -22.11
C ALA A 967 5.05 32.70 -21.67
N PHE A 968 4.76 32.83 -20.37
CA PHE A 968 3.39 32.79 -19.84
C PHE A 968 2.60 34.09 -20.07
N SER A 969 3.26 35.25 -20.14
CA SER A 969 2.61 36.55 -20.26
C SER A 969 2.46 37.06 -21.70
N GLU A 970 3.31 36.63 -22.63
CA GLU A 970 3.44 37.29 -23.94
C GLU A 970 2.76 36.60 -25.14
N HIS A 971 2.25 35.35 -25.04
CA HIS A 971 1.75 34.65 -26.24
C HIS A 971 0.22 34.41 -26.29
N PRO A 972 -0.55 35.15 -27.12
CA PRO A 972 -2.01 35.01 -27.25
C PRO A 972 -2.50 33.72 -27.94
N VAL A 973 -1.59 32.93 -28.53
CA VAL A 973 -1.92 31.73 -29.33
C VAL A 973 -2.03 30.44 -28.51
N TYR A 974 -1.26 30.30 -27.43
CA TYR A 974 -1.25 29.10 -26.57
C TYR A 974 -1.81 29.43 -25.19
N ASN A 975 -3.13 29.52 -25.08
CA ASN A 975 -3.80 29.64 -23.79
C ASN A 975 -3.80 28.24 -23.13
N PHE A 976 -2.93 27.99 -22.15
CA PHE A 976 -2.84 26.70 -21.46
C PHE A 976 -4.05 26.52 -20.52
N PRO A 977 -5.11 25.76 -20.91
CA PRO A 977 -6.37 25.72 -20.14
C PRO A 977 -6.16 25.08 -18.77
N GLN A 978 -5.17 24.20 -18.68
CA GLN A 978 -4.76 23.54 -17.46
C GLN A 978 -4.33 24.55 -16.38
N MET A 979 -3.61 25.62 -16.72
CA MET A 979 -3.17 26.63 -15.76
C MET A 979 -4.34 27.44 -15.20
N ALA A 980 -5.27 27.84 -16.08
CA ALA A 980 -6.51 28.49 -15.65
C ALA A 980 -7.36 27.58 -14.76
N HIS A 981 -7.41 26.27 -15.07
CA HIS A 981 -8.08 25.29 -14.23
C HIS A 981 -7.42 25.15 -12.86
N GLN A 982 -6.08 25.11 -12.80
CA GLN A 982 -5.32 25.06 -11.55
C GLN A 982 -5.61 26.29 -10.68
N LYS A 983 -5.49 27.50 -11.25
CA LYS A 983 -5.76 28.74 -10.53
C LYS A 983 -7.19 28.79 -10.01
N ARG A 984 -8.18 28.41 -10.83
CA ARG A 984 -9.60 28.31 -10.43
C ARG A 984 -9.85 27.25 -9.36
N PHE A 985 -9.11 26.14 -9.37
CA PHE A 985 -9.23 25.08 -8.38
C PHE A 985 -8.78 25.56 -7.00
N ILE A 986 -7.61 26.20 -6.92
CA ILE A 986 -7.09 26.80 -5.68
C ILE A 986 -8.02 27.92 -5.21
N GLU A 987 -8.41 28.83 -6.11
CA GLU A 987 -9.32 29.94 -5.79
C GLU A 987 -10.71 29.48 -5.32
N ARG A 988 -11.19 28.32 -5.80
CA ARG A 988 -12.44 27.73 -5.32
C ARG A 988 -12.27 27.07 -3.95
N LYS A 989 -11.13 26.42 -3.71
CA LYS A 989 -10.85 25.65 -2.49
C LYS A 989 -10.50 26.55 -1.31
N TYR A 990 -9.73 27.62 -1.53
CA TYR A 990 -9.19 28.52 -0.50
C TYR A 990 -9.56 29.97 -0.74
N ARG A 991 -10.82 30.24 -1.07
CA ARG A 991 -11.27 31.60 -1.44
C ARG A 991 -11.04 32.60 -0.32
N GLN A 992 -11.32 32.20 0.91
CA GLN A 992 -11.29 33.10 2.06
C GLN A 992 -9.85 33.36 2.52
N GLU A 993 -9.04 32.30 2.61
CA GLU A 993 -7.63 32.36 2.99
C GLU A 993 -6.80 33.14 1.95
N LEU A 994 -7.12 33.02 0.66
CA LEU A 994 -6.51 33.85 -0.38
C LEU A 994 -6.89 35.33 -0.26
N LYS A 995 -8.08 35.64 0.25
CA LYS A 995 -8.52 37.02 0.48
C LYS A 995 -7.78 37.61 1.67
N GLU A 996 -7.63 36.83 2.74
CA GLU A 996 -6.85 37.20 3.93
C GLU A 996 -5.37 37.41 3.59
N MET A 997 -4.73 36.50 2.84
CA MET A 997 -3.34 36.72 2.41
C MET A 997 -3.17 37.93 1.49
N ARG A 998 -4.14 38.21 0.60
CA ARG A 998 -4.07 39.44 -0.22
C ARG A 998 -4.18 40.68 0.64
N TRP A 999 -5.03 40.65 1.66
CA TRP A 999 -5.14 41.72 2.64
C TRP A 999 -3.83 41.94 3.40
N GLU A 1000 -3.19 40.87 3.88
CA GLU A 1000 -1.88 40.94 4.54
C GLU A 1000 -0.80 41.52 3.63
N ARG A 1001 -0.73 41.10 2.37
CA ARG A 1001 0.20 41.67 1.39
C ARG A 1001 -0.06 43.14 1.10
N GLU A 1002 -1.33 43.52 0.91
CA GLU A 1002 -1.73 44.91 0.70
C GLU A 1002 -1.42 45.80 1.91
N HIS A 1003 -1.38 45.25 3.13
CA HIS A 1003 -0.90 45.95 4.33
C HIS A 1003 0.62 46.01 4.41
N GLN A 1004 1.33 44.91 4.14
CA GLN A 1004 2.80 44.89 4.11
C GLN A 1004 3.40 45.81 3.04
N GLU A 1005 2.70 46.02 1.91
CA GLU A 1005 3.10 46.98 0.88
C GLU A 1005 2.81 48.45 1.25
N ARG A 1006 1.99 48.71 2.27
CA ARG A 1006 1.66 50.07 2.75
C ARG A 1006 2.56 50.55 3.89
N GLU A 1007 3.08 49.66 4.72
CA GLU A 1007 4.00 50.05 5.80
C GLU A 1007 5.37 50.64 5.39
N PRO A 1008 5.94 50.41 4.18
CA PRO A 1008 7.21 51.04 3.79
C PRO A 1008 7.07 52.56 3.56
N ASP A 1009 5.88 53.05 3.22
CA ASP A 1009 5.67 54.48 2.91
C ASP A 1009 5.52 55.35 4.16
N GLU A 1010 5.09 54.80 5.31
CA GLU A 1010 4.93 55.60 6.55
C GLU A 1010 6.25 55.84 7.30
N THR A 1011 7.31 55.09 7.01
CA THR A 1011 8.63 55.29 7.65
C THR A 1011 9.56 56.25 6.90
N GLU A 1012 9.31 56.54 5.61
CA GLU A 1012 10.03 57.61 4.89
C GLU A 1012 9.48 59.01 5.17
N ASP A 1013 8.19 59.16 5.50
CA ASP A 1013 7.59 60.46 5.83
C ASP A 1013 7.86 60.93 7.28
N ILE A 1014 8.42 60.07 8.15
CA ILE A 1014 8.88 60.44 9.50
C ILE A 1014 10.37 60.86 9.52
N LYS A 1015 11.08 60.74 8.39
CA LYS A 1015 12.49 61.16 8.23
C LYS A 1015 12.71 62.34 7.27
N LYS A 1016 11.67 63.11 6.94
CA LYS A 1016 11.81 64.40 6.25
C LYS A 1016 11.54 65.60 7.15
#